data_AF-A0A7C3MK68-F1
#
_entry.id   AF-A0A7C3MK68-F1
#
_cell.length_a   1.000
_cell.length_b   1.000
_cell.length_c   1.000
_cell.angle_alpha   90.00
_cell.angle_beta   90.00
_cell.angle_gamma   90.00
#
_symmetry.space_group_name_H-M   'P 1'
#
loop_
_entity.id
_entity.type
_entity.pdbx_description
1 polymer ?
#
loop_
_entity_poly.entity_id
_entity_poly.type
_entity_poly.pdbx_seq_one_letter_code
_entity_poly.pdbx_strand_id
1 'polypeptide(L)'
;MRRIIRFSFFFIVLSIFLLEITFGFSMGYHYDLIREVMRGVGFNKDAFSLALVGNSYVDIFQEKAVEYVIDDDFCRVSKKLVDFLHFDNLYNEEVIERYWKQLIFNTYNAMKEKVNKNDKLGALLIIGISLHIVQDFYAHSNWVELNLSSYSKIKDATYFDVLKRAPNDLIKAIEDVKKRGGMYFNVNRLTTFWGKTNHDVLNKDHAGRPLFDSAYRTSYKASLEWLRLIKKWVTEDFNNSKFWNEILIYDFKEGNKKHLYTLTDFDEGTIRWLCTYGGAWKAPRIWGSLDIVFDDMPNVPGIGLTSQNSPDYPFLGIEWFSNCTLIAKDLFEASYKGGFIKVHSIDKLEEGMKKRSDFGEIVKVNWEEVQNLAPLDNSIIREAFSFLGNCTIDYEKDVKWLRVRIPEAMDLDTGEGWDNINNEEPGGDSDYWVMFVVNNEVDYPYTEAEYVDKSHPFPVWGILKPLWDLKPVRIQIRMYESDSGFRGSQHKDEEMDIRPGTGKDFLFEFNPKDFSYNAISGMKVWNIMQGYYIRSDGEGDLRARVYVKIWMMEDIPQEIPLYPVFFEDKNCDGAFLPIFDNIDDLSKLGFNDRISSIFLPFYTWKLEVYEDKNYKGRKLFVESTIQDLHSDDFKMGDKISSVKIIKASIPSYDFPIFYEDKNYKGYFLKLPYNLPNNSICGFYSELSIYKFNDRISSIKIPNGWKVIIYENSHFEGKNVEITSSIADLSTIGWNDRVSSIRVIPPFKIAEDQKISIVEPMKPLVFPMVILDKNLLIDLLKLELKNFPEKYVNQDFYYKREDIKIPDDIDISITITYINVRENFAYVEGRGENYYLNFCSLLYMEKDRWKVKEIINSDYVVCDDKYEGLDIYSWIYEKLKKRYLGIPIDIFPKIHPERKIMLSILREKISNLVSDNIGFLVEDFKEEREIVKMAVRPRSLDGVSQYEILYVTLKKDKDKWNIVNLK
;
A
#
# COMPACT_ATOMS: atom_id res chain seq x y z
N MET A 1 17.92 -43.80 36.51
CA MET A 1 18.97 -43.35 35.56
C MET A 1 18.53 -43.30 34.11
N ARG A 2 18.00 -44.37 33.46
CA ARG A 2 17.58 -44.32 32.03
C ARG A 2 16.47 -43.31 31.67
N ARG A 3 15.58 -42.93 32.61
CA ARG A 3 14.58 -41.87 32.42
C ARG A 3 15.16 -40.45 32.53
N ILE A 4 16.15 -40.26 33.41
CA ILE A 4 16.87 -38.99 33.56
C ILE A 4 17.81 -38.78 32.37
N ILE A 5 18.48 -39.84 31.89
CA ILE A 5 19.31 -39.77 30.68
C ILE A 5 18.45 -39.48 29.43
N ARG A 6 17.21 -40.00 29.30
CA ARG A 6 16.31 -39.62 28.19
C ARG A 6 15.78 -38.19 28.30
N PHE A 7 15.50 -37.69 29.51
CA PHE A 7 15.08 -36.30 29.72
C PHE A 7 16.23 -35.32 29.45
N SER A 8 17.45 -35.66 29.89
CA SER A 8 18.65 -34.88 29.61
C SER A 8 19.09 -34.97 28.15
N PHE A 9 18.88 -36.10 27.45
CA PHE A 9 19.17 -36.21 26.01
C PHE A 9 18.12 -35.48 25.17
N PHE A 10 16.85 -35.45 25.59
CA PHE A 10 15.82 -34.62 24.96
C PHE A 10 16.13 -33.13 25.13
N PHE A 11 16.54 -32.69 26.33
CA PHE A 11 17.01 -31.32 26.55
C PHE A 11 18.31 -31.01 25.82
N ILE A 12 19.30 -31.91 25.77
CA ILE A 12 20.57 -31.67 25.06
C ILE A 12 20.39 -31.66 23.55
N VAL A 13 19.50 -32.50 22.99
CA VAL A 13 19.11 -32.42 21.57
C VAL A 13 18.32 -31.13 21.33
N LEU A 14 17.39 -30.73 22.20
CA LEU A 14 16.76 -29.41 22.13
C LEU A 14 17.83 -28.30 22.14
N SER A 15 18.77 -28.31 23.09
CA SER A 15 19.83 -27.31 23.26
C SER A 15 20.82 -27.22 22.10
N ILE A 16 21.03 -28.32 21.37
CA ILE A 16 21.95 -28.35 20.21
C ILE A 16 21.23 -27.96 18.91
N PHE A 17 19.91 -28.16 18.82
CA PHE A 17 19.07 -27.73 17.69
C PHE A 17 18.45 -26.32 17.88
N LEU A 18 18.53 -25.75 19.09
CA LEU A 18 18.04 -24.41 19.49
C LEU A 18 18.87 -23.22 18.94
N LEU A 19 19.74 -23.43 17.95
CA LEU A 19 20.65 -22.41 17.41
C LEU A 19 20.36 -21.98 15.97
N GLU A 20 19.42 -22.62 15.27
CA GLU A 20 18.99 -22.14 13.94
C GLU A 20 17.87 -21.11 14.10
N ILE A 21 18.19 -19.88 13.68
CA ILE A 21 17.27 -18.77 13.47
C ILE A 21 16.45 -19.08 12.22
N THR A 22 15.12 -19.09 12.33
CA THR A 22 14.20 -19.22 11.19
C THR A 22 13.66 -17.86 10.81
N PHE A 23 13.60 -17.58 9.50
CA PHE A 23 13.15 -16.31 8.94
C PHE A 23 11.62 -16.18 9.00
N GLY A 24 11.12 -14.95 9.09
CA GLY A 24 9.69 -14.63 9.08
C GLY A 24 9.08 -14.76 7.68
N PHE A 25 7.81 -15.16 7.59
CA PHE A 25 7.07 -15.31 6.34
C PHE A 25 6.82 -13.93 5.69
N SER A 26 7.39 -13.65 4.51
CA SER A 26 7.19 -12.39 3.77
C SER A 26 6.09 -12.45 2.71
N MET A 27 4.87 -12.85 3.09
CA MET A 27 3.72 -13.04 2.17
C MET A 27 2.81 -11.82 1.98
N GLY A 28 3.01 -10.72 2.70
CA GLY A 28 2.09 -9.57 2.72
C GLY A 28 1.95 -8.90 1.35
N TYR A 29 3.07 -8.81 0.62
CA TYR A 29 3.13 -8.34 -0.76
C TYR A 29 2.22 -9.13 -1.70
N HIS A 30 2.32 -10.46 -1.67
CA HIS A 30 1.57 -11.34 -2.55
C HIS A 30 0.08 -11.37 -2.20
N TYR A 31 -0.24 -11.37 -0.90
CA TYR A 31 -1.61 -11.25 -0.38
C TYR A 31 -2.32 -10.01 -0.91
N ASP A 32 -1.66 -8.86 -0.80
CA ASP A 32 -2.26 -7.58 -1.20
C ASP A 32 -2.41 -7.50 -2.72
N LEU A 33 -1.40 -7.92 -3.49
CA LEU A 33 -1.46 -7.90 -4.95
C LEU A 33 -2.58 -8.77 -5.52
N ILE A 34 -2.74 -10.00 -5.02
CA ILE A 34 -3.81 -10.87 -5.51
C ILE A 34 -5.18 -10.31 -5.17
N ARG A 35 -5.35 -9.74 -3.96
CA ARG A 35 -6.57 -9.05 -3.55
C ARG A 35 -6.90 -7.90 -4.50
N GLU A 36 -5.96 -6.98 -4.71
CA GLU A 36 -6.20 -5.78 -5.53
C GLU A 36 -6.52 -6.12 -6.98
N VAL A 37 -5.79 -7.06 -7.57
CA VAL A 37 -5.94 -7.41 -8.99
C VAL A 37 -7.23 -8.18 -9.22
N MET A 38 -7.54 -9.20 -8.40
CA MET A 38 -8.74 -10.02 -8.61
C MET A 38 -10.02 -9.24 -8.33
N ARG A 39 -10.05 -8.39 -7.28
CA ARG A 39 -11.20 -7.52 -7.01
C ARG A 39 -11.40 -6.51 -8.15
N GLY A 40 -10.32 -5.91 -8.66
CA GLY A 40 -10.38 -5.00 -9.81
C GLY A 40 -10.92 -5.65 -11.10
N VAL A 41 -10.79 -6.97 -11.25
CA VAL A 41 -11.37 -7.74 -12.38
C VAL A 41 -12.81 -8.20 -12.11
N GLY A 42 -13.29 -8.08 -10.87
CA GLY A 42 -14.67 -8.39 -10.48
C GLY A 42 -14.87 -9.78 -9.85
N PHE A 43 -13.82 -10.42 -9.36
CA PHE A 43 -13.96 -11.64 -8.56
C PHE A 43 -14.61 -11.32 -7.21
N ASN A 44 -15.57 -12.15 -6.80
CA ASN A 44 -16.15 -12.07 -5.46
C ASN A 44 -15.18 -12.59 -4.39
N LYS A 45 -15.64 -12.46 -3.14
CA LYS A 45 -14.94 -12.86 -1.91
C LYS A 45 -14.32 -14.26 -1.99
N ASP A 46 -15.19 -15.26 -2.07
CA ASP A 46 -14.79 -16.67 -2.01
C ASP A 46 -13.86 -17.07 -3.17
N ALA A 47 -14.07 -16.51 -4.36
CA ALA A 47 -13.23 -16.81 -5.52
C ALA A 47 -11.79 -16.33 -5.34
N PHE A 48 -11.60 -15.08 -4.90
CA PHE A 48 -10.23 -14.58 -4.69
C PHE A 48 -9.58 -15.23 -3.47
N SER A 49 -10.32 -15.53 -2.40
CA SER A 49 -9.77 -16.22 -1.22
C SER A 49 -9.17 -17.58 -1.57
N LEU A 50 -9.79 -18.33 -2.49
CA LEU A 50 -9.24 -19.60 -2.95
C LEU A 50 -7.97 -19.43 -3.79
N ALA A 51 -7.94 -18.41 -4.66
CA ALA A 51 -6.73 -18.09 -5.40
C ALA A 51 -5.61 -17.60 -4.47
N LEU A 52 -5.94 -16.85 -3.42
CA LEU A 52 -5.01 -16.45 -2.37
C LEU A 52 -4.39 -17.66 -1.69
N VAL A 53 -5.17 -18.68 -1.32
CA VAL A 53 -4.61 -19.94 -0.79
C VAL A 53 -3.61 -20.55 -1.77
N GLY A 54 -3.95 -20.61 -3.05
CA GLY A 54 -3.06 -21.17 -4.07
C GLY A 54 -1.75 -20.40 -4.26
N ASN A 55 -1.81 -19.08 -4.05
CA ASN A 55 -0.67 -18.18 -4.07
C ASN A 55 0.20 -18.34 -2.81
N SER A 56 -0.38 -18.17 -1.61
CA SER A 56 0.35 -18.22 -0.33
C SER A 56 0.97 -19.58 -0.03
N TYR A 57 0.39 -20.69 -0.50
CA TYR A 57 0.98 -22.01 -0.32
C TYR A 57 2.35 -22.17 -1.00
N VAL A 58 2.65 -21.39 -2.04
CA VAL A 58 3.96 -21.44 -2.70
C VAL A 58 5.08 -21.04 -1.72
N ASP A 59 4.91 -19.93 -1.00
CA ASP A 59 5.85 -19.49 0.04
C ASP A 59 5.76 -20.34 1.31
N ILE A 60 4.55 -20.69 1.76
CA ILE A 60 4.37 -21.43 3.03
C ILE A 60 5.12 -22.76 3.02
N PHE A 61 5.09 -23.49 1.90
CA PHE A 61 5.77 -24.79 1.81
C PHE A 61 7.26 -24.69 1.52
N GLN A 62 7.81 -23.49 1.28
CA GLN A 62 9.25 -23.26 1.22
C GLN A 62 9.86 -23.20 2.64
N GLU A 63 9.08 -22.74 3.62
CA GLU A 63 9.57 -22.46 4.97
C GLU A 63 9.87 -23.71 5.80
N LYS A 64 11.08 -23.73 6.39
CA LYS A 64 11.51 -24.82 7.28
C LYS A 64 10.63 -24.92 8.53
N ALA A 65 10.14 -23.81 9.04
CA ALA A 65 9.30 -23.78 10.24
C ALA A 65 8.00 -24.60 10.05
N VAL A 66 7.45 -24.61 8.84
CA VAL A 66 6.22 -25.34 8.49
C VAL A 66 6.43 -26.85 8.47
N GLU A 67 7.65 -27.34 8.19
CA GLU A 67 8.02 -28.77 8.28
C GLU A 67 7.80 -29.32 9.70
N TYR A 68 7.83 -28.47 10.74
CA TYR A 68 7.60 -28.89 12.12
C TYR A 68 6.12 -28.96 12.52
N VAL A 69 5.21 -28.34 11.74
CA VAL A 69 3.80 -28.16 12.11
C VAL A 69 2.85 -28.96 11.22
N ILE A 70 3.12 -29.03 9.92
CA ILE A 70 2.35 -29.78 8.93
C ILE A 70 3.10 -31.10 8.63
N ASP A 71 2.37 -32.17 8.30
CA ASP A 71 2.91 -33.52 8.06
C ASP A 71 4.24 -33.52 7.28
N ASP A 72 5.31 -34.01 7.93
CA ASP A 72 6.72 -33.87 7.52
C ASP A 72 6.96 -34.38 6.08
N ASP A 73 6.30 -35.46 5.69
CA ASP A 73 6.45 -36.03 4.35
C ASP A 73 5.80 -35.16 3.26
N PHE A 74 4.59 -34.64 3.49
CA PHE A 74 3.89 -33.79 2.51
C PHE A 74 4.60 -32.45 2.34
N CYS A 75 5.03 -31.82 3.44
CA CYS A 75 5.79 -30.56 3.39
C CYS A 75 7.11 -30.71 2.66
N ARG A 76 7.89 -31.75 2.99
CA ARG A 76 9.18 -32.01 2.34
C ARG A 76 9.04 -32.30 0.84
N VAL A 77 7.92 -32.90 0.42
CA VAL A 77 7.63 -33.17 -1.00
C VAL A 77 7.18 -31.90 -1.71
N SER A 78 6.32 -31.11 -1.07
CA SER A 78 5.84 -29.81 -1.57
C SER A 78 6.98 -28.82 -1.76
N LYS A 79 7.91 -28.74 -0.79
CA LYS A 79 9.12 -27.91 -0.86
C LYS A 79 9.90 -28.11 -2.14
N LYS A 80 10.18 -29.37 -2.50
CA LYS A 80 10.92 -29.68 -3.72
C LYS A 80 10.18 -29.19 -4.97
N LEU A 81 8.85 -29.14 -4.96
CA LEU A 81 8.05 -28.67 -6.09
C LEU A 81 8.06 -27.15 -6.22
N VAL A 82 7.94 -26.44 -5.09
CA VAL A 82 7.89 -24.97 -5.06
C VAL A 82 9.24 -24.32 -5.37
N ASP A 83 10.37 -25.00 -5.17
CA ASP A 83 11.70 -24.52 -5.59
C ASP A 83 11.68 -24.08 -7.07
N PHE A 84 11.04 -24.88 -7.95
CA PHE A 84 10.93 -24.58 -9.40
C PHE A 84 9.95 -23.46 -9.76
N LEU A 85 9.17 -22.95 -8.80
CA LEU A 85 8.15 -21.93 -9.00
C LEU A 85 8.66 -20.52 -8.72
N HIS A 86 9.86 -20.37 -8.20
CA HIS A 86 10.49 -19.07 -7.96
C HIS A 86 11.39 -18.67 -9.12
N PHE A 87 11.52 -17.36 -9.35
CA PHE A 87 12.28 -16.75 -10.44
C PHE A 87 13.75 -16.47 -10.09
N ASP A 88 14.22 -17.00 -8.96
CA ASP A 88 15.50 -16.71 -8.30
C ASP A 88 16.75 -17.27 -9.03
N ASN A 89 16.60 -18.31 -9.85
CA ASN A 89 17.71 -19.05 -10.46
C ASN A 89 17.91 -18.83 -11.98
N LEU A 90 17.45 -17.69 -12.55
CA LEU A 90 17.50 -17.44 -14.00
C LEU A 90 18.54 -16.38 -14.41
N TYR A 91 19.60 -16.80 -15.11
CA TYR A 91 20.83 -15.99 -15.24
C TYR A 91 20.96 -15.13 -16.51
N ASN A 92 20.13 -15.34 -17.53
CA ASN A 92 20.22 -14.60 -18.79
C ASN A 92 18.87 -14.47 -19.51
N GLU A 93 18.83 -13.60 -20.52
CA GLU A 93 17.64 -13.28 -21.30
C GLU A 93 16.98 -14.50 -21.94
N GLU A 94 17.75 -15.39 -22.56
CA GLU A 94 17.24 -16.59 -23.22
C GLU A 94 16.58 -17.55 -22.23
N VAL A 95 17.19 -17.72 -21.05
CA VAL A 95 16.68 -18.56 -19.96
C VAL A 95 15.38 -17.99 -19.37
N ILE A 96 15.31 -16.67 -19.19
CA ILE A 96 14.09 -15.98 -18.71
C ILE A 96 12.97 -16.08 -19.73
N GLU A 97 13.26 -15.79 -21.00
CA GLU A 97 12.28 -15.93 -22.08
C GLU A 97 11.77 -17.36 -22.16
N ARG A 98 12.67 -18.35 -22.05
CA ARG A 98 12.30 -19.77 -22.06
C ARG A 98 11.41 -20.14 -20.87
N TYR A 99 11.67 -19.59 -19.68
CA TYR A 99 10.87 -19.83 -18.49
C TYR A 99 9.46 -19.25 -18.65
N TRP A 100 9.34 -17.98 -19.09
CA TRP A 100 8.04 -17.36 -19.40
C TRP A 100 7.23 -18.16 -20.43
N LYS A 101 7.88 -18.63 -21.50
CA LYS A 101 7.25 -19.50 -22.50
C LYS A 101 6.73 -20.80 -21.89
N GLN A 102 7.49 -21.42 -21.00
CA GLN A 102 7.08 -22.65 -20.31
C GLN A 102 5.91 -22.40 -19.36
N LEU A 103 5.98 -21.34 -18.55
CA LEU A 103 4.93 -20.94 -17.63
C LEU A 103 3.60 -20.68 -18.37
N ILE A 104 3.65 -19.93 -19.47
CA ILE A 104 2.48 -19.69 -20.35
C ILE A 104 1.89 -21.01 -20.84
N PHE A 105 2.74 -21.89 -21.38
CA PHE A 105 2.29 -23.15 -21.96
C PHE A 105 1.67 -24.08 -20.92
N ASN A 106 2.30 -24.21 -19.75
CA ASN A 106 1.81 -25.06 -18.67
C ASN A 106 0.49 -24.52 -18.10
N THR A 107 0.43 -23.22 -17.84
CA THR A 107 -0.79 -22.56 -17.32
C THR A 107 -1.95 -22.68 -18.29
N TYR A 108 -1.72 -22.49 -19.60
CA TYR A 108 -2.75 -22.68 -20.62
C TYR A 108 -3.30 -24.12 -20.60
N ASN A 109 -2.42 -25.12 -20.57
CA ASN A 109 -2.84 -26.52 -20.58
C ASN A 109 -3.55 -26.93 -19.28
N ALA A 110 -3.05 -26.47 -18.13
CA ALA A 110 -3.70 -26.68 -16.84
C ALA A 110 -5.09 -26.06 -16.82
N MET A 111 -5.23 -24.79 -17.23
CA MET A 111 -6.53 -24.11 -17.34
C MET A 111 -7.48 -24.82 -18.29
N LYS A 112 -7.00 -25.25 -19.47
CA LYS A 112 -7.80 -26.02 -20.43
C LYS A 112 -8.34 -27.30 -19.82
N GLU A 113 -7.51 -28.03 -19.07
CA GLU A 113 -7.93 -29.23 -18.37
C GLU A 113 -9.06 -28.94 -17.37
N LYS A 114 -8.91 -27.87 -16.58
CA LYS A 114 -9.90 -27.48 -15.56
C LYS A 114 -11.22 -27.04 -16.16
N VAL A 115 -11.18 -26.24 -17.24
CA VAL A 115 -12.37 -25.83 -17.98
C VAL A 115 -13.09 -27.04 -18.57
N ASN A 116 -12.36 -27.98 -19.18
CA ASN A 116 -12.95 -29.21 -19.75
C ASN A 116 -13.62 -30.09 -18.70
N LYS A 117 -13.06 -30.15 -17.48
CA LYS A 117 -13.60 -30.90 -16.34
C LYS A 117 -14.67 -30.12 -15.56
N ASN A 118 -14.92 -28.87 -15.92
CA ASN A 118 -15.74 -27.94 -15.14
C ASN A 118 -15.26 -27.77 -13.68
N ASP A 119 -13.95 -27.90 -13.46
CA ASP A 119 -13.28 -27.82 -12.14
C ASP A 119 -12.93 -26.36 -11.81
N LYS A 120 -13.90 -25.66 -11.21
CA LYS A 120 -13.80 -24.25 -10.83
C LYS A 120 -12.80 -24.02 -9.70
N LEU A 121 -12.76 -24.93 -8.72
CA LEU A 121 -11.85 -24.88 -7.58
C LEU A 121 -10.41 -24.99 -8.08
N GLY A 122 -10.11 -26.00 -8.90
CA GLY A 122 -8.79 -26.16 -9.49
C GLY A 122 -8.39 -24.99 -10.39
N ALA A 123 -9.32 -24.43 -11.16
CA ALA A 123 -9.05 -23.23 -11.97
C ALA A 123 -8.62 -22.02 -11.12
N LEU A 124 -9.28 -21.78 -9.99
CA LEU A 124 -8.91 -20.69 -9.06
C LEU A 124 -7.55 -20.94 -8.38
N LEU A 125 -7.25 -22.19 -8.01
CA LEU A 125 -5.91 -22.55 -7.51
C LEU A 125 -4.81 -22.32 -8.56
N ILE A 126 -5.06 -22.69 -9.82
CA ILE A 126 -4.13 -22.44 -10.93
C ILE A 126 -3.89 -20.93 -11.14
N ILE A 127 -4.95 -20.11 -11.03
CA ILE A 127 -4.82 -18.65 -11.06
C ILE A 127 -3.90 -18.19 -9.92
N GLY A 128 -4.15 -18.62 -8.69
CA GLY A 128 -3.34 -18.28 -7.52
C GLY A 128 -1.86 -18.62 -7.66
N ILE A 129 -1.57 -19.89 -7.98
CA ILE A 129 -0.22 -20.42 -8.15
C ILE A 129 0.52 -19.65 -9.24
N SER A 130 -0.09 -19.47 -10.42
CA SER A 130 0.58 -18.78 -11.52
C SER A 130 0.77 -17.28 -11.27
N LEU A 131 -0.15 -16.63 -10.54
CA LEU A 131 0.03 -15.24 -10.11
C LEU A 131 1.19 -15.07 -9.14
N HIS A 132 1.43 -16.02 -8.24
CA HIS A 132 2.62 -16.00 -7.36
C HIS A 132 3.90 -15.86 -8.18
N ILE A 133 4.09 -16.78 -9.13
CA ILE A 133 5.28 -16.85 -10.00
C ILE A 133 5.46 -15.54 -10.81
N VAL A 134 4.35 -14.97 -11.30
CA VAL A 134 4.36 -13.68 -12.02
C VAL A 134 4.79 -12.53 -11.11
N GLN A 135 4.29 -12.50 -9.88
CA GLN A 135 4.60 -11.45 -8.90
C GLN A 135 6.06 -11.56 -8.41
N ASP A 136 6.52 -12.79 -8.17
CA ASP A 136 7.85 -13.14 -7.71
C ASP A 136 8.93 -12.64 -8.68
N PHE A 137 8.72 -12.75 -9.99
CA PHE A 137 9.65 -12.21 -11.00
C PHE A 137 10.02 -10.74 -10.76
N TYR A 138 9.06 -9.88 -10.42
CA TYR A 138 9.35 -8.45 -10.23
C TYR A 138 9.81 -8.11 -8.82
N ALA A 139 9.50 -8.96 -7.83
CA ALA A 139 9.95 -8.80 -6.46
C ALA A 139 11.38 -9.31 -6.26
N HIS A 140 11.77 -10.40 -6.92
CA HIS A 140 13.02 -11.15 -6.68
C HIS A 140 14.00 -11.14 -7.86
N SER A 141 13.74 -10.35 -8.90
CA SER A 141 14.72 -10.05 -9.95
C SER A 141 15.22 -8.60 -9.90
N ASN A 142 16.17 -8.27 -10.78
CA ASN A 142 16.66 -6.91 -10.97
C ASN A 142 15.82 -6.07 -11.97
N TRP A 143 14.59 -6.48 -12.30
CA TRP A 143 13.78 -5.82 -13.33
C TRP A 143 13.54 -4.34 -13.04
N VAL A 144 13.18 -3.99 -11.80
CA VAL A 144 12.83 -2.61 -11.45
C VAL A 144 14.05 -1.70 -11.29
N GLU A 145 15.24 -2.27 -11.07
CA GLU A 145 16.53 -1.59 -11.07
C GLU A 145 16.92 -1.06 -12.45
N LEU A 146 16.41 -1.68 -13.52
CA LEU A 146 16.59 -1.20 -14.89
C LEU A 146 15.90 0.14 -15.13
N ASN A 147 14.99 0.57 -14.25
CA ASN A 147 14.23 1.81 -14.35
C ASN A 147 13.57 1.98 -15.73
N LEU A 148 13.00 0.88 -16.25
CA LEU A 148 12.51 0.79 -17.62
C LEU A 148 11.40 1.81 -17.91
N SER A 149 10.60 2.17 -16.91
CA SER A 149 9.59 3.22 -17.05
C SER A 149 10.19 4.56 -17.45
N SER A 150 11.40 4.89 -16.96
CA SER A 150 12.08 6.13 -17.33
C SER A 150 12.67 6.08 -18.75
N TYR A 151 13.18 4.91 -19.16
CA TYR A 151 13.76 4.68 -20.49
C TYR A 151 12.69 4.62 -21.58
N SER A 152 11.69 3.76 -21.40
CA SER A 152 10.65 3.44 -22.38
C SER A 152 9.47 4.42 -22.37
N LYS A 153 9.33 5.24 -21.30
CA LYS A 153 8.14 6.05 -21.02
C LYS A 153 6.85 5.24 -20.85
N ILE A 154 6.98 3.93 -20.68
CA ILE A 154 5.87 3.04 -20.36
C ILE A 154 5.68 3.06 -18.84
N LYS A 155 4.47 3.40 -18.38
CA LYS A 155 4.15 3.39 -16.95
C LYS A 155 4.19 1.95 -16.41
N ASP A 156 4.93 1.78 -15.31
CA ASP A 156 5.14 0.50 -14.60
C ASP A 156 5.49 -0.65 -15.57
N ALA A 157 6.48 -0.41 -16.43
CA ALA A 157 6.77 -1.24 -17.60
C ALA A 157 7.02 -2.72 -17.25
N THR A 158 6.16 -3.62 -17.75
CA THR A 158 6.28 -5.06 -17.55
C THR A 158 7.23 -5.71 -18.56
N TYR A 159 7.61 -6.96 -18.32
CA TYR A 159 8.38 -7.77 -19.27
C TYR A 159 7.73 -7.80 -20.66
N PHE A 160 6.42 -8.00 -20.72
CA PHE A 160 5.68 -8.13 -21.98
C PHE A 160 5.53 -6.79 -22.71
N ASP A 161 5.34 -5.70 -21.98
CA ASP A 161 5.30 -4.36 -22.54
C ASP A 161 6.57 -4.03 -23.30
N VAL A 162 7.70 -4.21 -22.62
CA VAL A 162 8.99 -3.75 -23.11
C VAL A 162 9.45 -4.61 -24.29
N LEU A 163 9.28 -5.94 -24.20
CA LEU A 163 9.61 -6.81 -25.34
C LEU A 163 8.86 -6.44 -26.61
N LYS A 164 7.58 -6.07 -26.48
CA LYS A 164 6.73 -5.78 -27.64
C LYS A 164 6.90 -4.34 -28.15
N ARG A 165 6.91 -3.36 -27.23
CA ARG A 165 6.79 -1.93 -27.56
C ARG A 165 8.11 -1.16 -27.47
N ALA A 166 9.06 -1.62 -26.67
CA ALA A 166 10.30 -0.89 -26.38
C ALA A 166 11.57 -1.78 -26.27
N PRO A 167 11.82 -2.73 -27.21
CA PRO A 167 12.93 -3.68 -27.06
C PRO A 167 14.31 -2.99 -27.11
N ASN A 168 14.46 -1.92 -27.87
CA ASN A 168 15.71 -1.15 -27.91
C ASN A 168 16.00 -0.43 -26.58
N ASP A 169 14.96 0.00 -25.86
CA ASP A 169 15.11 0.67 -24.58
C ASP A 169 15.54 -0.32 -23.49
N LEU A 170 15.10 -1.59 -23.57
CA LEU A 170 15.61 -2.66 -22.73
C LEU A 170 17.11 -2.86 -22.91
N ILE A 171 17.56 -2.99 -24.17
CA ILE A 171 18.98 -3.16 -24.49
C ILE A 171 19.78 -1.98 -23.94
N LYS A 172 19.28 -0.76 -24.14
CA LYS A 172 19.92 0.46 -23.64
C LYS A 172 19.98 0.51 -22.11
N ALA A 173 18.90 0.17 -21.41
CA ALA A 173 18.87 0.11 -19.95
C ALA A 173 19.88 -0.91 -19.42
N ILE A 174 19.92 -2.12 -20.01
CA ILE A 174 20.90 -3.15 -19.66
C ILE A 174 22.34 -2.67 -19.91
N GLU A 175 22.60 -2.04 -21.06
CA GLU A 175 23.92 -1.48 -21.38
C GLU A 175 24.34 -0.37 -20.42
N ASP A 176 23.42 0.48 -20.00
CA ASP A 176 23.72 1.56 -19.06
C ASP A 176 24.04 1.01 -17.67
N VAL A 177 23.33 -0.02 -17.21
CA VAL A 177 23.70 -0.74 -15.98
C VAL A 177 25.06 -1.43 -16.14
N LYS A 178 25.35 -2.04 -17.29
CA LYS A 178 26.66 -2.61 -17.64
C LYS A 178 27.79 -1.60 -17.52
N LYS A 179 27.65 -0.44 -18.17
CA LYS A 179 28.66 0.63 -18.18
C LYS A 179 28.94 1.20 -16.79
N ARG A 180 27.94 1.19 -15.90
CA ARG A 180 28.06 1.74 -14.53
C ARG A 180 28.58 0.72 -13.51
N GLY A 181 28.87 -0.51 -13.94
CA GLY A 181 29.39 -1.58 -13.08
C GLY A 181 28.33 -2.16 -12.15
N GLY A 182 27.07 -2.18 -12.59
CA GLY A 182 25.94 -2.63 -11.80
C GLY A 182 25.65 -4.11 -11.78
N MET A 183 24.62 -4.51 -11.04
CA MET A 183 23.98 -5.82 -11.19
C MET A 183 23.15 -5.79 -12.47
N TYR A 184 23.68 -6.37 -13.54
CA TYR A 184 22.99 -6.53 -14.82
C TYR A 184 22.95 -7.99 -15.22
N PHE A 185 22.02 -8.33 -16.11
CA PHE A 185 22.03 -9.60 -16.82
C PHE A 185 23.29 -9.73 -17.69
N ASN A 186 24.26 -10.58 -17.30
CA ASN A 186 25.30 -11.07 -18.21
C ASN A 186 26.02 -12.36 -17.73
N VAL A 187 25.73 -13.44 -18.46
CA VAL A 187 26.62 -14.48 -19.02
C VAL A 187 27.49 -15.33 -18.08
N ASN A 188 27.72 -15.02 -16.80
CA ASN A 188 28.43 -15.93 -15.90
C ASN A 188 27.91 -15.89 -14.45
N ARG A 189 26.60 -16.19 -14.30
CA ARG A 189 25.80 -16.33 -13.06
C ARG A 189 25.14 -15.03 -12.57
N LEU A 190 23.92 -15.14 -12.02
CA LEU A 190 23.38 -14.16 -11.04
C LEU A 190 24.27 -14.27 -9.81
N THR A 191 25.41 -13.59 -9.85
CA THR A 191 26.31 -13.50 -8.72
C THR A 191 26.63 -12.03 -8.54
N THR A 192 26.56 -11.59 -7.28
CA THR A 192 27.48 -10.55 -6.80
C THR A 192 28.92 -11.02 -7.08
N PHE A 193 29.92 -10.22 -6.73
CA PHE A 193 31.34 -10.57 -6.89
C PHE A 193 31.76 -11.94 -6.25
N TRP A 194 30.84 -12.71 -5.62
CA TRP A 194 31.09 -13.85 -4.73
C TRP A 194 30.30 -15.15 -5.00
N GLY A 195 29.81 -15.41 -6.22
CA GLY A 195 29.53 -16.80 -6.61
C GLY A 195 28.24 -17.47 -6.09
N LYS A 196 27.42 -16.80 -5.27
CA LYS A 196 26.01 -17.14 -4.97
C LYS A 196 25.22 -15.85 -4.78
N THR A 197 24.02 -15.73 -5.35
CA THR A 197 23.01 -14.82 -4.77
C THR A 197 22.04 -15.68 -4.00
N ASN A 198 21.82 -15.29 -2.74
CA ASN A 198 20.78 -15.83 -1.90
C ASN A 198 19.48 -15.08 -2.22
N HIS A 199 18.34 -15.75 -2.10
CA HIS A 199 16.98 -15.23 -2.25
C HIS A 199 16.81 -13.85 -1.59
N ASP A 200 17.43 -13.66 -0.43
CA ASP A 200 17.38 -12.46 0.40
C ASP A 200 17.99 -11.18 -0.22
N VAL A 201 18.78 -11.25 -1.30
CA VAL A 201 19.51 -10.07 -1.79
C VAL A 201 18.64 -9.16 -2.66
N LEU A 202 17.77 -9.74 -3.48
CA LEU A 202 16.98 -8.99 -4.48
C LEU A 202 15.51 -8.82 -4.08
N ASN A 203 15.06 -9.34 -2.95
CA ASN A 203 13.65 -9.29 -2.60
C ASN A 203 13.16 -7.86 -2.32
N LYS A 204 12.04 -7.49 -2.94
CA LYS A 204 11.39 -6.16 -2.90
C LYS A 204 9.91 -6.29 -2.54
N ASP A 205 9.57 -7.38 -1.88
CA ASP A 205 8.28 -7.76 -1.33
C ASP A 205 8.08 -7.26 0.12
N HIS A 206 8.92 -6.32 0.57
CA HIS A 206 8.84 -5.69 1.88
C HIS A 206 8.79 -4.16 1.77
N ALA A 207 7.79 -3.51 2.36
CA ALA A 207 7.51 -2.09 2.15
C ALA A 207 8.59 -1.12 2.66
N GLY A 208 9.48 -1.58 3.55
CA GLY A 208 10.65 -0.82 4.01
C GLY A 208 11.79 -0.81 2.98
N ARG A 209 11.75 -1.72 2.00
CA ARG A 209 12.84 -1.88 1.04
C ARG A 209 12.81 -0.82 -0.06
N PRO A 210 13.99 -0.33 -0.48
CA PRO A 210 14.12 0.46 -1.68
C PRO A 210 13.49 -0.26 -2.89
N LEU A 211 12.88 0.51 -3.79
CA LEU A 211 12.20 0.02 -4.99
C LEU A 211 10.98 -0.89 -4.74
N PHE A 212 10.55 -1.12 -3.50
CA PHE A 212 9.30 -1.84 -3.19
C PHE A 212 8.12 -1.26 -3.98
N ASP A 213 7.92 0.06 -3.93
CA ASP A 213 6.78 0.68 -4.61
C ASP A 213 6.85 0.42 -6.14
N SER A 214 8.04 0.39 -6.75
CA SER A 214 8.20 0.06 -8.17
C SER A 214 7.92 -1.41 -8.46
N ALA A 215 8.40 -2.34 -7.62
CA ALA A 215 8.14 -3.77 -7.75
C ALA A 215 6.64 -4.04 -7.64
N TYR A 216 6.01 -3.52 -6.59
CA TYR A 216 4.57 -3.69 -6.33
C TYR A 216 3.71 -3.22 -7.52
N ARG A 217 3.93 -2.00 -8.01
CA ARG A 217 3.15 -1.47 -9.14
C ARG A 217 3.35 -2.27 -10.43
N THR A 218 4.59 -2.71 -10.68
CA THR A 218 4.91 -3.52 -11.87
C THR A 218 4.28 -4.91 -11.76
N SER A 219 4.36 -5.55 -10.59
CA SER A 219 3.68 -6.84 -10.31
C SER A 219 2.17 -6.72 -10.41
N TYR A 220 1.56 -5.62 -9.96
CA TYR A 220 0.12 -5.38 -10.12
C TYR A 220 -0.27 -5.35 -11.60
N LYS A 221 0.45 -4.57 -12.42
CA LYS A 221 0.19 -4.48 -13.86
C LYS A 221 0.39 -5.83 -14.55
N ALA A 222 1.47 -6.54 -14.24
CA ALA A 222 1.74 -7.87 -14.79
C ALA A 222 0.69 -8.92 -14.38
N SER A 223 0.22 -8.86 -13.14
CA SER A 223 -0.87 -9.72 -12.65
C SER A 223 -2.18 -9.45 -13.40
N LEU A 224 -2.48 -8.17 -13.71
CA LEU A 224 -3.63 -7.80 -14.51
C LEU A 224 -3.51 -8.30 -15.96
N GLU A 225 -2.33 -8.18 -16.56
CA GLU A 225 -2.03 -8.74 -17.89
C GLU A 225 -2.26 -10.26 -17.90
N TRP A 226 -1.76 -10.94 -16.87
CA TRP A 226 -1.90 -12.38 -16.70
C TRP A 226 -3.36 -12.82 -16.55
N LEU A 227 -4.14 -12.17 -15.69
CA LEU A 227 -5.58 -12.48 -15.54
C LEU A 227 -6.36 -12.19 -16.83
N ARG A 228 -6.04 -11.11 -17.55
CA ARG A 228 -6.67 -10.78 -18.84
C ARG A 228 -6.35 -11.85 -19.89
N LEU A 229 -5.14 -12.39 -19.88
CA LEU A 229 -4.75 -13.50 -20.74
C LEU A 229 -5.51 -14.79 -20.39
N ILE A 230 -5.62 -15.15 -19.11
CA ILE A 230 -6.41 -16.31 -18.67
C ILE A 230 -7.88 -16.14 -19.06
N LYS A 231 -8.45 -14.94 -18.87
CA LYS A 231 -9.81 -14.62 -19.33
C LYS A 231 -9.97 -14.83 -20.83
N LYS A 232 -9.04 -14.33 -21.65
CA LYS A 232 -9.05 -14.55 -23.11
C LYS A 232 -9.04 -16.05 -23.42
N TRP A 233 -8.15 -16.82 -22.80
CA TRP A 233 -8.09 -18.26 -23.01
C TRP A 233 -9.43 -18.95 -22.71
N VAL A 234 -10.04 -18.64 -21.55
CA VAL A 234 -11.31 -19.26 -21.15
C VAL A 234 -12.47 -18.83 -22.05
N THR A 235 -12.56 -17.55 -22.38
CA THR A 235 -13.73 -16.96 -23.05
C THR A 235 -13.66 -17.12 -24.58
N GLU A 236 -12.48 -16.99 -25.17
CA GLU A 236 -12.27 -16.99 -26.63
C GLU A 236 -11.68 -18.33 -27.09
N ASP A 237 -10.56 -18.77 -26.51
CA ASP A 237 -9.81 -19.92 -27.05
C ASP A 237 -10.48 -21.25 -26.68
N PHE A 238 -11.02 -21.34 -25.47
CA PHE A 238 -11.82 -22.49 -25.00
C PHE A 238 -13.32 -22.28 -25.23
N ASN A 239 -13.72 -21.08 -25.71
CA ASN A 239 -15.10 -20.71 -26.02
C ASN A 239 -16.09 -20.98 -24.86
N ASN A 240 -15.71 -20.63 -23.63
CA ASN A 240 -16.50 -20.92 -22.43
C ASN A 240 -16.66 -19.70 -21.52
N SER A 241 -17.32 -18.66 -22.05
CA SER A 241 -17.64 -17.45 -21.27
C SER A 241 -18.52 -17.73 -20.04
N LYS A 242 -19.35 -18.79 -20.09
CA LYS A 242 -20.16 -19.22 -18.94
C LYS A 242 -19.27 -19.65 -17.77
N PHE A 243 -18.24 -20.47 -18.02
CA PHE A 243 -17.30 -20.90 -16.98
C PHE A 243 -16.56 -19.71 -16.35
N TRP A 244 -16.11 -18.75 -17.16
CA TRP A 244 -15.47 -17.53 -16.64
C TRP A 244 -16.42 -16.76 -15.69
N ASN A 245 -17.66 -16.56 -16.10
CA ASN A 245 -18.65 -15.89 -15.26
C ASN A 245 -18.92 -16.68 -13.97
N GLU A 246 -18.96 -18.01 -14.02
CA GLU A 246 -19.16 -18.86 -12.85
C GLU A 246 -17.99 -18.82 -11.86
N ILE A 247 -16.73 -18.69 -12.31
CA ILE A 247 -15.59 -18.53 -11.41
C ILE A 247 -15.50 -17.12 -10.81
N LEU A 248 -15.97 -16.08 -11.52
CA LEU A 248 -16.01 -14.71 -11.00
C LEU A 248 -16.90 -14.59 -9.76
N ILE A 249 -18.07 -15.25 -9.78
CA ILE A 249 -19.04 -15.25 -8.69
C ILE A 249 -19.06 -16.59 -7.94
N TYR A 250 -17.92 -17.30 -7.94
CA TYR A 250 -17.82 -18.61 -7.30
C TYR A 250 -18.23 -18.47 -5.83
N ASP A 251 -19.27 -19.19 -5.43
CA ASP A 251 -19.76 -19.21 -4.06
C ASP A 251 -19.42 -20.58 -3.46
N PHE A 252 -18.71 -20.56 -2.35
CA PHE A 252 -18.24 -21.77 -1.70
C PHE A 252 -19.40 -22.42 -0.94
N LYS A 253 -20.09 -23.38 -1.57
CA LYS A 253 -21.24 -24.08 -0.99
C LYS A 253 -20.84 -25.45 -0.42
N GLU A 254 -20.66 -25.51 0.90
CA GLU A 254 -20.57 -26.69 1.80
C GLU A 254 -19.22 -27.42 1.98
N GLY A 255 -19.04 -27.98 3.18
CA GLY A 255 -17.94 -28.87 3.62
C GLY A 255 -16.57 -28.23 3.86
N ASN A 256 -16.16 -27.26 3.06
CA ASN A 256 -14.82 -26.64 3.14
C ASN A 256 -14.85 -25.13 3.45
N LYS A 257 -16.03 -24.51 3.50
CA LYS A 257 -16.21 -23.07 3.72
C LYS A 257 -15.59 -22.62 5.04
N LYS A 258 -15.72 -23.43 6.09
CA LYS A 258 -15.16 -23.09 7.40
C LYS A 258 -13.64 -23.26 7.44
N HIS A 259 -13.04 -24.19 6.66
CA HIS A 259 -11.58 -24.26 6.50
C HIS A 259 -11.03 -23.09 5.68
N LEU A 260 -11.67 -22.73 4.55
CA LEU A 260 -11.28 -21.55 3.78
C LEU A 260 -11.42 -20.27 4.61
N TYR A 261 -12.50 -20.15 5.40
CA TYR A 261 -12.65 -19.08 6.38
C TYR A 261 -11.50 -19.13 7.40
N THR A 262 -11.23 -20.28 8.03
CA THR A 262 -10.07 -20.40 8.93
C THR A 262 -8.74 -20.02 8.27
N LEU A 263 -8.55 -20.23 6.98
CA LEU A 263 -7.33 -19.83 6.26
C LEU A 263 -7.29 -18.33 5.90
N THR A 264 -8.43 -17.76 5.52
CA THR A 264 -8.50 -16.45 4.82
C THR A 264 -9.37 -15.42 5.54
N ASP A 265 -9.91 -15.77 6.71
CA ASP A 265 -10.73 -14.89 7.51
C ASP A 265 -9.95 -13.65 7.92
N PHE A 266 -10.70 -12.55 8.00
CA PHE A 266 -10.12 -11.27 8.33
C PHE A 266 -9.75 -11.20 9.81
N ASP A 267 -10.53 -11.72 10.75
CA ASP A 267 -10.21 -11.54 12.17
C ASP A 267 -9.23 -12.62 12.68
N GLU A 268 -9.38 -13.87 12.22
CA GLU A 268 -8.67 -15.03 12.78
C GLU A 268 -7.97 -15.92 11.73
N GLY A 269 -7.93 -15.48 10.46
CA GLY A 269 -7.45 -16.32 9.36
C GLY A 269 -5.95 -16.62 9.40
N THR A 270 -5.57 -17.87 9.12
CA THR A 270 -4.18 -18.36 9.07
C THR A 270 -3.24 -17.49 8.25
N ILE A 271 -3.60 -17.25 6.99
CA ILE A 271 -2.74 -16.57 6.02
C ILE A 271 -2.54 -15.15 6.47
N ARG A 272 -3.61 -14.50 6.97
CA ARG A 272 -3.49 -13.19 7.60
C ARG A 272 -2.57 -13.27 8.82
N TRP A 273 -2.81 -14.18 9.75
CA TRP A 273 -2.02 -14.28 10.98
C TRP A 273 -0.52 -14.46 10.68
N LEU A 274 -0.18 -15.30 9.69
CA LEU A 274 1.18 -15.42 9.16
C LEU A 274 1.65 -14.12 8.49
N CYS A 275 0.82 -13.46 7.69
CA CYS A 275 1.15 -12.17 7.10
C CYS A 275 1.39 -11.06 8.15
N THR A 276 0.69 -11.12 9.28
CA THR A 276 0.68 -10.05 10.26
C THR A 276 1.72 -10.27 11.37
N TYR A 277 1.89 -11.50 11.87
CA TYR A 277 2.88 -11.84 12.91
C TYR A 277 4.19 -12.43 12.37
N GLY A 278 4.19 -12.96 11.15
CA GLY A 278 5.39 -13.48 10.48
C GLY A 278 6.31 -12.39 9.92
N GLY A 279 6.03 -11.12 10.19
CA GLY A 279 6.82 -9.99 9.70
C GLY A 279 6.55 -9.61 8.24
N ALA A 280 5.40 -10.04 7.68
CA ALA A 280 5.15 -9.95 6.24
C ALA A 280 4.89 -8.56 5.69
N TRP A 281 4.82 -7.55 6.56
CA TRP A 281 4.99 -6.17 6.16
C TRP A 281 6.27 -5.54 6.71
N LYS A 282 6.71 -5.88 7.94
CA LYS A 282 7.89 -5.23 8.58
C LYS A 282 8.31 -5.73 9.98
N ALA A 283 8.73 -6.97 10.15
CA ALA A 283 9.51 -7.27 11.37
C ALA A 283 10.62 -8.29 11.11
N PRO A 284 11.89 -7.95 11.39
CA PRO A 284 12.94 -8.94 11.60
C PRO A 284 12.78 -9.55 12.99
N ARG A 285 11.55 -9.81 13.48
CA ARG A 285 11.41 -10.65 14.66
C ARG A 285 11.87 -12.03 14.21
N ILE A 286 13.10 -12.33 14.59
CA ILE A 286 13.63 -13.67 14.56
C ILE A 286 12.77 -14.42 15.55
N TRP A 287 11.84 -15.23 15.04
CA TRP A 287 11.22 -16.21 15.88
C TRP A 287 12.34 -17.14 16.31
N GLY A 288 12.72 -17.07 17.58
CA GLY A 288 13.56 -18.10 18.16
C GLY A 288 12.84 -19.43 18.02
N SER A 289 13.58 -20.52 17.95
CA SER A 289 12.98 -21.86 18.01
C SER A 289 12.17 -22.08 19.30
N LEU A 290 12.39 -21.26 20.34
CA LEU A 290 11.53 -21.16 21.51
C LEU A 290 10.22 -20.40 21.21
N ASP A 291 10.26 -19.26 20.53
CA ASP A 291 9.07 -18.48 20.18
C ASP A 291 8.13 -19.30 19.26
N ILE A 292 8.66 -20.07 18.30
CA ILE A 292 7.83 -20.97 17.46
C ILE A 292 7.10 -22.03 18.29
N VAL A 293 7.74 -22.49 19.37
CA VAL A 293 7.22 -23.57 20.22
C VAL A 293 6.32 -23.02 21.34
N PHE A 294 6.54 -21.79 21.80
CA PHE A 294 5.85 -21.16 22.94
C PHE A 294 4.84 -20.07 22.54
N ASP A 295 5.05 -19.34 21.44
CA ASP A 295 4.19 -18.29 20.85
C ASP A 295 3.31 -18.81 19.69
N ASP A 296 2.63 -19.94 19.92
CA ASP A 296 1.39 -20.28 19.19
C ASP A 296 1.44 -20.58 17.67
N MET A 297 2.59 -20.81 17.02
CA MET A 297 2.61 -21.34 15.62
C MET A 297 1.78 -22.64 15.44
N PRO A 298 1.78 -23.60 16.39
CA PRO A 298 0.89 -24.77 16.37
C PRO A 298 -0.59 -24.45 16.66
N ASN A 299 -0.89 -23.27 17.21
CA ASN A 299 -2.22 -22.79 17.56
C ASN A 299 -2.78 -21.80 16.52
N VAL A 300 -2.03 -21.44 15.48
CA VAL A 300 -2.58 -20.72 14.32
C VAL A 300 -3.67 -21.58 13.71
N PRO A 301 -4.94 -21.14 13.75
CA PRO A 301 -6.04 -21.87 13.14
C PRO A 301 -5.64 -22.23 11.70
N GLY A 302 -5.90 -23.43 11.21
CA GLY A 302 -5.68 -23.81 9.80
C GLY A 302 -4.28 -24.29 9.38
N ILE A 303 -3.20 -23.99 10.14
CA ILE A 303 -1.89 -24.69 10.00
C ILE A 303 -1.85 -25.93 10.91
N GLY A 304 -2.48 -25.85 12.09
CA GLY A 304 -2.55 -26.92 13.06
C GLY A 304 -3.43 -28.10 12.63
N LEU A 305 -2.81 -29.27 12.51
CA LEU A 305 -3.42 -30.59 12.37
C LEU A 305 -4.36 -30.94 13.55
N THR A 306 -5.63 -30.53 13.50
CA THR A 306 -6.69 -31.18 14.30
C THR A 306 -7.82 -31.65 13.40
N SER A 307 -7.71 -32.92 12.99
CA SER A 307 -8.69 -33.76 12.28
C SER A 307 -8.87 -33.51 10.77
N GLN A 308 -7.86 -33.89 9.99
CA GLN A 308 -7.95 -34.03 8.52
C GLN A 308 -8.96 -35.09 8.03
N ASN A 309 -9.51 -35.89 8.95
CA ASN A 309 -10.61 -36.83 8.70
C ASN A 309 -12.00 -36.25 8.99
N SER A 310 -12.10 -34.96 9.32
CA SER A 310 -13.42 -34.35 9.51
C SER A 310 -14.07 -34.15 8.13
N PRO A 311 -15.22 -34.80 7.84
CA PRO A 311 -15.97 -34.54 6.61
C PRO A 311 -16.44 -33.08 6.48
N ASP A 312 -16.30 -32.30 7.55
CA ASP A 312 -16.68 -30.90 7.65
C ASP A 312 -15.51 -29.91 7.44
N TYR A 313 -14.25 -30.37 7.23
CA TYR A 313 -13.04 -29.50 7.07
C TYR A 313 -11.84 -30.10 6.25
N PRO A 314 -11.98 -30.55 5.00
CA PRO A 314 -10.85 -31.01 4.18
C PRO A 314 -9.71 -29.98 4.00
N PHE A 315 -8.46 -30.40 4.22
CA PHE A 315 -7.25 -29.62 3.93
C PHE A 315 -7.04 -29.42 2.42
N LEU A 316 -6.92 -28.16 1.96
CA LEU A 316 -6.78 -27.83 0.53
C LEU A 316 -5.39 -28.14 -0.07
N GLY A 317 -4.40 -28.54 0.75
CA GLY A 317 -3.04 -28.75 0.28
C GLY A 317 -2.92 -29.84 -0.78
N ILE A 318 -3.79 -30.85 -0.78
CA ILE A 318 -3.75 -31.94 -1.78
C ILE A 318 -4.23 -31.45 -3.14
N GLU A 319 -5.38 -30.76 -3.17
CA GLU A 319 -5.88 -30.12 -4.38
C GLU A 319 -4.86 -29.12 -4.89
N TRP A 320 -4.29 -28.29 -4.02
CA TRP A 320 -3.22 -27.37 -4.38
C TRP A 320 -2.02 -28.09 -4.98
N PHE A 321 -1.49 -29.12 -4.32
CA PHE A 321 -0.33 -29.87 -4.79
C PHE A 321 -0.59 -30.44 -6.18
N SER A 322 -1.76 -31.05 -6.41
CA SER A 322 -2.13 -31.58 -7.73
C SER A 322 -2.17 -30.48 -8.80
N ASN A 323 -2.73 -29.31 -8.51
CA ASN A 323 -2.75 -28.19 -9.47
C ASN A 323 -1.35 -27.60 -9.69
N CYS A 324 -0.56 -27.50 -8.63
CA CYS A 324 0.82 -27.07 -8.61
C CYS A 324 1.68 -27.96 -9.52
N THR A 325 1.47 -29.28 -9.50
CA THR A 325 2.18 -30.20 -10.41
C THR A 325 1.95 -29.91 -11.89
N LEU A 326 0.75 -29.44 -12.27
CA LEU A 326 0.42 -29.13 -13.66
C LEU A 326 1.16 -27.88 -14.15
N ILE A 327 1.38 -26.92 -13.26
CA ILE A 327 2.13 -25.69 -13.54
C ILE A 327 3.63 -25.95 -13.53
N ALA A 328 4.10 -26.69 -12.52
CA ALA A 328 5.50 -27.04 -12.35
C ALA A 328 6.02 -27.95 -13.48
N LYS A 329 5.15 -28.72 -14.14
CA LYS A 329 5.54 -29.68 -15.18
C LYS A 329 6.50 -29.09 -16.21
N ASP A 330 7.69 -29.67 -16.37
CA ASP A 330 8.74 -29.18 -17.29
C ASP A 330 9.27 -27.75 -17.02
N LEU A 331 8.89 -27.11 -15.90
CA LEU A 331 9.66 -25.98 -15.36
C LEU A 331 11.04 -26.47 -14.91
N PHE A 332 11.97 -25.52 -14.81
CA PHE A 332 13.37 -25.82 -14.69
C PHE A 332 14.13 -24.74 -13.93
N GLU A 333 15.24 -25.15 -13.35
CA GLU A 333 16.27 -24.29 -12.76
C GLU A 333 17.57 -24.45 -13.51
N ALA A 334 18.41 -23.42 -13.52
CA ALA A 334 19.75 -23.51 -14.09
C ALA A 334 20.71 -24.21 -13.11
N SER A 335 21.45 -25.20 -13.59
CA SER A 335 22.41 -25.95 -12.77
C SER A 335 23.75 -25.24 -12.67
N TYR A 336 24.34 -25.23 -11.47
CA TYR A 336 25.68 -24.67 -11.22
C TYR A 336 26.78 -25.34 -12.06
N LYS A 337 26.58 -26.59 -12.49
CA LYS A 337 27.54 -27.36 -13.30
C LYS A 337 27.39 -27.13 -14.81
N GLY A 338 26.46 -26.28 -15.23
CA GLY A 338 26.04 -26.13 -16.63
C GLY A 338 24.92 -27.10 -16.99
N GLY A 339 23.95 -26.63 -17.80
CA GLY A 339 22.69 -27.32 -18.06
C GLY A 339 21.57 -26.88 -17.11
N PHE A 340 20.53 -27.70 -16.99
CA PHE A 340 19.31 -27.42 -16.25
C PHE A 340 18.88 -28.61 -15.39
N ILE A 341 18.15 -28.34 -14.32
CA ILE A 341 17.40 -29.34 -13.57
C ILE A 341 15.93 -29.11 -13.89
N LYS A 342 15.17 -30.15 -14.19
CA LYS A 342 13.72 -30.03 -14.41
C LYS A 342 12.93 -31.14 -13.74
N VAL A 343 11.63 -30.90 -13.58
CA VAL A 343 10.66 -31.90 -13.12
C VAL A 343 10.59 -33.04 -14.12
N HIS A 344 11.01 -34.24 -13.72
CA HIS A 344 10.95 -35.44 -14.56
C HIS A 344 9.62 -36.16 -14.38
N SER A 345 9.31 -36.52 -13.13
CA SER A 345 8.10 -37.25 -12.77
C SER A 345 7.68 -36.99 -11.33
N ILE A 346 6.42 -37.27 -11.05
CA ILE A 346 5.83 -37.23 -9.72
C ILE A 346 5.22 -38.60 -9.52
N ASP A 347 5.92 -39.46 -8.78
CA ASP A 347 5.59 -40.87 -8.63
C ASP A 347 4.94 -41.12 -7.27
N LYS A 348 4.02 -42.10 -7.22
CA LYS A 348 3.54 -42.65 -5.95
C LYS A 348 4.57 -43.64 -5.40
N LEU A 349 4.95 -43.55 -4.13
CA LEU A 349 5.81 -44.55 -3.47
C LEU A 349 4.96 -45.76 -3.02
N GLU A 350 5.30 -46.96 -3.51
CA GLU A 350 4.55 -48.18 -3.20
C GLU A 350 4.88 -48.82 -1.83
N GLU A 351 5.98 -48.46 -1.14
CA GLU A 351 6.31 -49.05 0.17
C GLU A 351 6.98 -48.09 1.18
N GLY A 352 6.36 -47.94 2.37
CA GLY A 352 7.08 -47.88 3.65
C GLY A 352 6.90 -46.66 4.56
N MET A 353 5.94 -46.69 5.49
CA MET A 353 6.20 -46.96 6.92
C MET A 353 4.90 -47.16 7.71
N LYS A 354 4.81 -48.33 8.37
CA LYS A 354 3.74 -48.68 9.31
C LYS A 354 3.84 -47.78 10.55
N LYS A 355 2.96 -46.77 10.63
CA LYS A 355 2.44 -46.01 11.80
C LYS A 355 2.61 -44.48 11.69
N ARG A 356 1.66 -43.83 11.03
CA ARG A 356 0.59 -43.00 11.64
C ARG A 356 -0.53 -42.94 10.61
N SER A 357 -1.75 -43.06 11.11
CA SER A 357 -2.98 -43.25 10.35
C SER A 357 -3.37 -41.98 9.60
N ASP A 358 -3.62 -42.19 8.30
CA ASP A 358 -4.50 -41.42 7.40
C ASP A 358 -3.91 -40.22 6.64
N PHE A 359 -2.83 -40.43 5.89
CA PHE A 359 -2.75 -40.06 4.47
C PHE A 359 -1.98 -41.15 3.72
N GLY A 360 -2.68 -41.88 2.87
CA GLY A 360 -2.09 -42.87 1.97
C GLY A 360 -1.40 -42.21 0.79
N GLU A 361 -0.26 -42.79 0.40
CA GLU A 361 0.59 -42.47 -0.76
C GLU A 361 1.56 -41.29 -0.56
N ILE A 362 2.76 -41.59 -0.05
CA ILE A 362 3.89 -40.66 -0.09
C ILE A 362 4.25 -40.44 -1.58
N VAL A 363 4.24 -39.19 -2.03
CA VAL A 363 4.56 -38.83 -3.42
C VAL A 363 6.03 -38.45 -3.49
N LYS A 364 6.77 -38.95 -4.48
CA LYS A 364 8.15 -38.56 -4.73
C LYS A 364 8.21 -37.69 -5.97
N VAL A 365 8.70 -36.45 -5.82
CA VAL A 365 9.10 -35.65 -6.98
C VAL A 365 10.50 -36.05 -7.40
N ASN A 366 10.64 -36.48 -8.65
CA ASN A 366 11.91 -36.79 -9.27
C ASN A 366 12.32 -35.68 -10.22
N TRP A 367 13.58 -35.30 -10.12
CA TRP A 367 14.22 -34.32 -10.98
C TRP A 367 15.19 -35.02 -11.91
N GLU A 368 15.39 -34.44 -13.09
CA GLU A 368 16.47 -34.86 -13.99
C GLU A 368 17.37 -33.68 -14.34
N GLU A 369 18.68 -33.94 -14.42
CA GLU A 369 19.64 -33.01 -15.01
C GLU A 369 19.60 -33.18 -16.54
N VAL A 370 19.34 -32.09 -17.25
CA VAL A 370 19.33 -32.03 -18.71
C VAL A 370 20.35 -31.02 -19.21
N GLN A 371 21.08 -31.36 -20.27
CA GLN A 371 22.07 -30.43 -20.82
C GLN A 371 21.44 -29.26 -21.57
N ASN A 372 20.33 -29.52 -22.28
CA ASN A 372 19.58 -28.52 -23.02
C ASN A 372 18.08 -28.80 -22.89
N LEU A 373 17.27 -27.74 -22.89
CA LEU A 373 15.82 -27.85 -22.95
C LEU A 373 15.36 -27.92 -24.41
N ALA A 374 14.31 -28.70 -24.68
CA ALA A 374 13.71 -28.74 -26.00
C ALA A 374 13.16 -27.34 -26.39
N PRO A 375 13.30 -26.92 -27.67
CA PRO A 375 12.70 -25.69 -28.16
C PRO A 375 11.19 -25.69 -27.89
N LEU A 376 10.69 -24.57 -27.39
CA LEU A 376 9.27 -24.38 -27.13
C LEU A 376 8.80 -23.13 -27.88
N ASP A 377 8.30 -23.33 -29.08
CA ASP A 377 7.62 -22.31 -29.87
C ASP A 377 6.37 -22.92 -30.51
N ASN A 378 5.21 -22.36 -30.20
CA ASN A 378 3.92 -22.80 -30.73
C ASN A 378 2.93 -21.62 -30.80
N SER A 379 1.76 -21.84 -31.41
CA SER A 379 0.76 -20.77 -31.57
C SER A 379 0.26 -20.19 -30.25
N ILE A 380 0.06 -21.03 -29.23
CA ILE A 380 -0.41 -20.60 -27.89
C ILE A 380 0.53 -19.52 -27.33
N ILE A 381 1.84 -19.78 -27.40
CA ILE A 381 2.86 -18.86 -26.90
C ILE A 381 2.90 -17.58 -27.73
N ARG A 382 2.96 -17.68 -29.06
CA ARG A 382 3.05 -16.51 -29.94
C ARG A 382 1.83 -15.59 -29.80
N GLU A 383 0.64 -16.17 -29.67
CA GLU A 383 -0.59 -15.43 -29.43
C GLU A 383 -0.62 -14.78 -28.05
N ALA A 384 -0.18 -15.49 -27.01
CA ALA A 384 -0.08 -14.95 -25.65
C ALA A 384 0.88 -13.75 -25.56
N PHE A 385 2.10 -13.86 -26.09
CA PHE A 385 3.06 -12.75 -26.14
C PHE A 385 2.52 -11.55 -26.94
N SER A 386 1.84 -11.83 -28.06
CA SER A 386 1.19 -10.77 -28.85
C SER A 386 0.05 -10.09 -28.07
N PHE A 387 -0.73 -10.83 -27.30
CA PHE A 387 -1.82 -10.26 -26.49
C PHE A 387 -1.28 -9.39 -25.33
N LEU A 388 -0.37 -9.95 -24.52
CA LEU A 388 0.07 -9.37 -23.25
C LEU A 388 0.60 -7.94 -23.40
N GLY A 389 1.53 -7.69 -24.33
CA GLY A 389 2.19 -6.38 -24.45
C GLY A 389 1.30 -5.20 -24.88
N ASN A 390 0.02 -5.44 -25.18
CA ASN A 390 -0.97 -4.38 -25.48
C ASN A 390 -2.20 -4.42 -24.57
N CYS A 391 -2.35 -5.43 -23.72
CA CYS A 391 -3.63 -5.70 -23.08
C CYS A 391 -3.94 -4.75 -21.90
N THR A 392 -2.99 -3.90 -21.49
CA THR A 392 -3.08 -2.97 -20.34
C THR A 392 -2.82 -1.50 -20.72
N ILE A 393 -3.08 -1.09 -21.97
CA ILE A 393 -2.92 0.31 -22.39
C ILE A 393 -3.88 1.26 -21.63
N ASP A 394 -5.03 0.77 -21.20
CA ASP A 394 -5.97 1.48 -20.34
C ASP A 394 -5.37 1.77 -18.95
N TYR A 395 -4.62 0.82 -18.38
CA TYR A 395 -3.94 1.00 -17.09
C TYR A 395 -3.02 2.23 -17.10
N GLU A 396 -2.25 2.42 -18.16
CA GLU A 396 -1.28 3.53 -18.27
C GLU A 396 -1.96 4.90 -18.24
N LYS A 397 -3.21 4.98 -18.73
CA LYS A 397 -3.97 6.21 -18.84
C LYS A 397 -4.82 6.47 -17.59
N ASP A 398 -5.45 5.42 -17.08
CA ASP A 398 -6.55 5.54 -16.13
C ASP A 398 -6.09 5.36 -14.69
N VAL A 399 -5.06 4.53 -14.43
CA VAL A 399 -4.64 4.22 -13.06
C VAL A 399 -3.75 5.33 -12.53
N LYS A 400 -4.01 5.78 -11.30
CA LYS A 400 -3.06 6.49 -10.44
C LYS A 400 -2.79 5.64 -9.22
N TRP A 401 -1.70 5.92 -8.51
CA TRP A 401 -1.35 5.15 -7.32
C TRP A 401 -1.43 6.03 -6.10
N LEU A 402 -2.19 5.59 -5.11
CA LEU A 402 -2.22 6.17 -3.79
C LEU A 402 -1.22 5.43 -2.91
N ARG A 403 -0.28 6.18 -2.33
CA ARG A 403 0.56 5.70 -1.23
C ARG A 403 0.15 6.42 0.04
N VAL A 404 -0.12 5.67 1.08
CA VAL A 404 -0.21 6.17 2.45
C VAL A 404 0.96 5.58 3.20
N ARG A 405 1.60 6.34 4.08
CA ARG A 405 2.56 5.83 5.04
C ARG A 405 2.43 6.49 6.39
N ILE A 406 2.78 5.77 7.45
CA ILE A 406 2.94 6.33 8.79
C ILE A 406 4.42 6.29 9.12
N PRO A 407 5.14 7.40 8.93
CA PRO A 407 6.59 7.43 9.17
C PRO A 407 7.00 7.52 10.64
N GLU A 408 6.08 7.86 11.52
CA GLU A 408 6.33 8.06 12.94
C GLU A 408 5.00 7.94 13.68
N ALA A 409 5.01 7.19 14.77
CA ALA A 409 3.91 7.09 15.72
C ALA A 409 4.49 7.11 17.13
N MET A 410 3.87 7.89 18.01
CA MET A 410 4.30 8.11 19.37
C MET A 410 3.10 8.00 20.30
N ASP A 411 3.26 7.22 21.36
CA ASP A 411 2.31 7.16 22.46
C ASP A 411 2.36 8.45 23.30
N LEU A 412 1.20 8.98 23.67
CA LEU A 412 1.08 10.19 24.49
C LEU A 412 0.55 9.92 25.90
N ASP A 413 0.23 8.66 26.26
CA ASP A 413 -0.25 8.34 27.60
C ASP A 413 0.87 8.52 28.65
N THR A 414 0.74 9.60 29.42
CA THR A 414 1.46 9.83 30.67
C THR A 414 0.48 9.55 31.81
N GLY A 415 0.70 8.45 32.53
CA GLY A 415 -0.14 8.10 33.68
C GLY A 415 -0.32 9.27 34.64
N GLU A 416 -1.54 9.43 35.17
CA GLU A 416 -1.86 10.43 36.19
C GLU A 416 -0.95 10.27 37.42
N GLY A 417 0.10 11.09 37.49
CA GLY A 417 1.00 11.24 38.63
C GLY A 417 1.54 12.67 38.65
N TRP A 418 1.09 13.45 39.62
CA TRP A 418 1.11 14.92 39.65
C TRP A 418 2.50 15.62 39.74
N ASP A 419 3.61 14.98 39.35
CA ASP A 419 4.95 15.61 39.42
C ASP A 419 5.90 15.33 38.23
N ASN A 420 5.47 14.64 37.15
CA ASN A 420 6.31 14.40 35.97
C ASN A 420 5.70 14.94 34.67
N ILE A 421 5.54 16.26 34.60
CA ILE A 421 5.42 16.95 33.30
C ILE A 421 6.85 17.04 32.75
N ASN A 422 7.30 16.05 31.97
CA ASN A 422 8.42 16.12 31.00
C ASN A 422 8.85 14.74 30.44
N ASN A 423 7.91 13.82 30.14
CA ASN A 423 8.25 12.64 29.33
C ASN A 423 7.61 12.76 27.95
N GLU A 424 8.09 13.72 27.17
CA GLU A 424 8.10 13.66 25.70
C GLU A 424 9.11 12.57 25.26
N GLU A 425 8.93 11.32 25.71
CA GLU A 425 9.83 10.21 25.35
C GLU A 425 9.30 9.50 24.10
N PRO A 426 10.03 9.49 22.97
CA PRO A 426 9.63 8.71 21.80
C PRO A 426 9.56 7.21 22.14
N GLY A 427 8.37 6.62 22.00
CA GLY A 427 8.09 5.17 22.11
C GLY A 427 7.80 4.69 23.53
N GLY A 428 6.54 4.57 23.94
CA GLY A 428 6.17 3.74 25.10
C GLY A 428 6.47 2.25 24.85
N ASP A 429 6.45 1.41 25.88
CA ASP A 429 6.65 -0.05 25.78
C ASP A 429 5.37 -0.79 25.27
N SER A 430 4.59 -0.18 24.36
CA SER A 430 3.25 -0.64 23.96
C SER A 430 3.24 -1.25 22.56
N ASP A 431 2.69 -2.47 22.36
CA ASP A 431 2.56 -3.01 21.01
C ASP A 431 1.26 -2.55 20.32
N TYR A 432 1.39 -2.06 19.09
CA TYR A 432 0.30 -1.48 18.31
C TYR A 432 0.00 -2.24 17.03
N TRP A 433 -1.26 -2.19 16.61
CA TRP A 433 -1.73 -2.71 15.32
C TRP A 433 -2.39 -1.57 14.57
N VAL A 434 -2.13 -1.47 13.27
CA VAL A 434 -2.69 -0.40 12.44
C VAL A 434 -3.47 -0.96 11.26
N MET A 435 -4.75 -0.67 11.24
CA MET A 435 -5.64 -1.07 10.16
C MET A 435 -6.02 0.13 9.30
N PHE A 436 -5.66 0.09 8.02
CA PHE A 436 -6.08 1.06 7.03
C PHE A 436 -7.35 0.56 6.31
N VAL A 437 -8.44 1.28 6.48
CA VAL A 437 -9.68 1.11 5.73
C VAL A 437 -9.76 2.21 4.69
N VAL A 438 -9.74 1.84 3.41
CA VAL A 438 -9.92 2.79 2.31
C VAL A 438 -11.35 2.69 1.78
N ASN A 439 -12.03 3.82 1.60
CA ASN A 439 -13.39 3.90 1.06
C ASN A 439 -14.41 2.98 1.77
N ASN A 440 -14.25 2.82 3.08
CA ASN A 440 -15.07 1.93 3.92
C ASN A 440 -15.10 0.47 3.45
N GLU A 441 -14.04 0.01 2.77
CA GLU A 441 -13.84 -1.40 2.44
C GLU A 441 -13.46 -2.18 3.72
N VAL A 442 -14.45 -2.44 4.58
CA VAL A 442 -14.28 -3.08 5.89
C VAL A 442 -14.27 -4.61 5.84
N ASP A 443 -14.67 -5.22 4.73
CA ASP A 443 -14.61 -6.67 4.58
C ASP A 443 -13.17 -7.17 4.40
N TYR A 444 -12.28 -6.30 3.91
CA TYR A 444 -10.85 -6.55 3.69
C TYR A 444 -9.97 -5.29 3.82
N PRO A 445 -9.91 -4.67 5.01
CA PRO A 445 -8.97 -3.61 5.28
C PRO A 445 -7.55 -4.02 4.91
N TYR A 446 -6.75 -3.05 4.47
CA TYR A 446 -5.31 -3.22 4.50
C TYR A 446 -4.93 -3.21 5.99
N THR A 447 -4.46 -4.33 6.51
CA THR A 447 -4.06 -4.39 7.92
C THR A 447 -2.56 -4.57 7.98
N GLU A 448 -1.91 -3.69 8.72
CA GLU A 448 -0.50 -3.77 9.03
C GLU A 448 -0.34 -3.88 10.56
N ALA A 449 0.67 -4.62 11.00
CA ALA A 449 1.02 -4.68 12.41
C ALA A 449 2.52 -4.51 12.56
N GLU A 450 2.92 -3.78 13.60
CA GLU A 450 4.31 -3.60 13.96
C GLU A 450 4.38 -3.25 15.44
N TYR A 451 5.35 -3.85 16.13
CA TYR A 451 5.72 -3.43 17.48
C TYR A 451 6.27 -2.00 17.43
N VAL A 452 5.65 -1.04 18.12
CA VAL A 452 6.28 0.26 18.36
C VAL A 452 6.71 0.30 19.81
N ASP A 453 7.95 -0.12 20.06
CA ASP A 453 8.61 0.15 21.34
C ASP A 453 9.62 1.31 21.19
N LYS A 454 10.33 1.63 22.27
CA LYS A 454 11.43 2.61 22.30
C LYS A 454 12.48 2.42 21.20
N SER A 455 12.62 1.22 20.63
CA SER A 455 13.60 0.92 19.61
C SER A 455 13.12 1.18 18.17
N HIS A 456 11.81 1.34 17.92
CA HIS A 456 11.27 1.51 16.56
C HIS A 456 10.29 2.70 16.39
N PRO A 457 10.67 3.96 16.72
CA PRO A 457 9.78 5.13 16.58
C PRO A 457 9.55 5.58 15.12
N PHE A 458 10.26 4.99 14.15
CA PHE A 458 10.14 5.30 12.71
C PHE A 458 9.62 4.10 11.92
N PRO A 459 8.43 3.56 12.27
CA PRO A 459 7.86 2.45 11.52
C PRO A 459 7.59 2.90 10.08
N VAL A 460 7.46 1.95 9.18
CA VAL A 460 7.17 2.26 7.78
C VAL A 460 5.82 1.69 7.40
N TRP A 461 4.77 1.88 8.20
CA TRP A 461 3.45 1.41 7.77
C TRP A 461 3.02 2.08 6.49
N GLY A 462 2.23 1.42 5.66
CA GLY A 462 1.59 2.06 4.56
C GLY A 462 1.00 1.18 3.48
N ILE A 463 -0.11 1.66 2.93
CA ILE A 463 -0.81 1.04 1.82
C ILE A 463 -0.33 1.56 0.46
N LEU A 464 -0.42 0.70 -0.56
CA LEU A 464 -0.24 1.09 -1.96
C LEU A 464 -1.46 0.62 -2.75
N LYS A 465 -2.37 1.55 -3.04
CA LYS A 465 -3.67 1.28 -3.66
C LYS A 465 -3.75 1.85 -5.09
N PRO A 466 -4.12 1.04 -6.10
CA PRO A 466 -4.41 1.55 -7.43
C PRO A 466 -5.76 2.28 -7.41
N LEU A 467 -5.79 3.51 -7.93
CA LEU A 467 -7.00 4.31 -8.14
C LEU A 467 -7.28 4.36 -9.63
N TRP A 468 -8.35 3.69 -10.06
CA TRP A 468 -8.77 3.63 -11.47
C TRP A 468 -9.54 4.88 -11.94
N ASP A 469 -9.69 5.86 -11.05
CA ASP A 469 -10.20 7.19 -11.28
C ASP A 469 -9.71 8.16 -10.20
N LEU A 470 -10.18 9.40 -10.24
CA LEU A 470 -9.81 10.48 -9.31
C LEU A 470 -10.95 10.77 -8.32
N LYS A 471 -11.69 9.74 -7.91
CA LYS A 471 -12.74 9.87 -6.89
C LYS A 471 -12.18 10.31 -5.55
N PRO A 472 -12.99 11.00 -4.72
CA PRO A 472 -12.68 11.19 -3.32
C PRO A 472 -12.33 9.87 -2.64
N VAL A 473 -11.25 9.89 -1.88
CA VAL A 473 -10.74 8.76 -1.14
C VAL A 473 -10.87 9.06 0.34
N ARG A 474 -11.53 8.17 1.06
CA ARG A 474 -11.58 8.19 2.52
C ARG A 474 -10.59 7.17 3.06
N ILE A 475 -9.68 7.61 3.91
CA ILE A 475 -8.72 6.77 4.63
C ILE A 475 -9.09 6.83 6.10
N GLN A 476 -9.39 5.67 6.68
CA GLN A 476 -9.53 5.47 8.11
C GLN A 476 -8.36 4.60 8.57
N ILE A 477 -7.62 5.08 9.55
CA ILE A 477 -6.48 4.39 10.17
C ILE A 477 -6.95 4.05 11.59
N ARG A 478 -7.17 2.78 11.86
CA ARG A 478 -7.57 2.30 13.18
C ARG A 478 -6.36 1.75 13.91
N MET A 479 -6.12 2.22 15.12
CA MET A 479 -5.06 1.70 15.98
C MET A 479 -5.64 0.85 17.10
N TYR A 480 -5.00 -0.30 17.35
CA TYR A 480 -5.34 -1.23 18.43
C TYR A 480 -4.10 -1.54 19.27
N GLU A 481 -4.30 -1.88 20.55
CA GLU A 481 -3.28 -2.43 21.43
C GLU A 481 -3.25 -3.96 21.31
N SER A 482 -2.05 -4.57 21.38
CA SER A 482 -1.83 -6.01 21.20
C SER A 482 -2.27 -6.89 22.38
N ASP A 483 -2.33 -6.33 23.59
CA ASP A 483 -2.44 -7.11 24.82
C ASP A 483 -3.89 -7.52 25.13
N SER A 484 -4.31 -8.63 24.53
CA SER A 484 -5.48 -9.36 25.01
C SER A 484 -5.06 -10.32 26.14
N GLY A 485 -5.23 -9.90 27.40
CA GLY A 485 -4.82 -10.64 28.59
C GLY A 485 -5.47 -12.02 28.79
N PHE A 486 -5.06 -13.04 28.01
CA PHE A 486 -5.62 -14.39 28.06
C PHE A 486 -4.79 -15.43 28.82
N ARG A 487 -3.70 -15.03 29.48
CA ARG A 487 -3.04 -15.85 30.50
C ARG A 487 -2.78 -14.96 31.69
N GLY A 488 -3.08 -15.44 32.89
CA GLY A 488 -2.95 -14.69 34.16
C GLY A 488 -1.52 -14.29 34.57
N SER A 489 -0.66 -13.90 33.62
CA SER A 489 0.49 -13.05 33.90
C SER A 489 -0.04 -11.69 34.32
N GLN A 490 0.23 -11.35 35.57
CA GLN A 490 0.09 -10.00 36.11
C GLN A 490 1.19 -9.07 35.57
N HIS A 491 1.40 -9.06 34.25
CA HIS A 491 1.99 -7.89 33.61
C HIS A 491 0.86 -6.89 33.43
N LYS A 492 0.56 -6.23 34.55
CA LYS A 492 -0.05 -4.91 34.54
C LYS A 492 1.07 -3.95 34.17
N ASP A 493 1.42 -3.90 32.90
CA ASP A 493 2.04 -2.69 32.36
C ASP A 493 0.87 -1.91 31.75
N GLU A 494 0.83 -0.62 32.08
CA GLU A 494 -0.41 0.08 32.43
C GLU A 494 -1.12 0.64 31.20
N GLU A 495 -2.31 0.11 30.94
CA GLU A 495 -3.51 0.76 30.41
C GLU A 495 -3.28 2.02 29.54
N MET A 496 -2.91 1.82 28.26
CA MET A 496 -3.59 2.59 27.22
C MET A 496 -5.04 2.13 27.27
N ASP A 497 -5.95 2.95 27.80
CA ASP A 497 -7.37 2.60 28.00
C ASP A 497 -8.14 2.55 26.64
N ILE A 498 -7.54 1.93 25.61
CA ILE A 498 -8.22 1.38 24.45
C ILE A 498 -8.88 0.11 24.95
N ARG A 499 -10.15 0.17 25.36
CA ARG A 499 -10.90 -1.06 25.68
C ARG A 499 -10.67 -2.07 24.56
N PRO A 500 -10.32 -3.33 24.87
CA PRO A 500 -10.35 -4.41 23.89
C PRO A 500 -11.69 -4.35 23.13
N GLY A 501 -11.64 -3.93 21.87
CA GLY A 501 -12.83 -3.80 21.01
C GLY A 501 -13.28 -2.40 20.58
N THR A 502 -12.66 -1.29 21.01
CA THR A 502 -12.90 0.05 20.39
C THR A 502 -11.58 0.66 19.94
N GLY A 503 -11.20 0.43 18.68
CA GLY A 503 -10.00 1.04 18.09
C GLY A 503 -10.11 2.56 18.00
N LYS A 504 -8.97 3.25 18.06
CA LYS A 504 -8.88 4.70 17.89
C LYS A 504 -8.78 5.02 16.41
N ASP A 505 -9.67 5.88 15.92
CA ASP A 505 -9.80 6.16 14.48
C ASP A 505 -9.16 7.50 14.12
N PHE A 506 -8.10 7.43 13.31
CA PHE A 506 -7.64 8.56 12.52
C PHE A 506 -8.38 8.57 11.19
N LEU A 507 -9.12 9.64 10.89
CA LEU A 507 -9.89 9.74 9.67
C LEU A 507 -9.46 10.94 8.82
N PHE A 508 -9.18 10.66 7.54
CA PHE A 508 -8.83 11.66 6.55
C PHE A 508 -9.52 11.36 5.23
N GLU A 509 -10.18 12.35 4.63
CA GLU A 509 -10.80 12.23 3.32
C GLU A 509 -10.19 13.26 2.38
N PHE A 510 -9.92 12.90 1.12
CA PHE A 510 -9.36 13.84 0.16
C PHE A 510 -9.79 13.54 -1.26
N ASN A 511 -9.73 14.55 -2.10
CA ASN A 511 -10.03 14.42 -3.52
C ASN A 511 -8.74 14.43 -4.35
N PRO A 512 -8.35 13.31 -4.99
CA PRO A 512 -7.16 13.24 -5.85
C PRO A 512 -7.20 14.19 -7.05
N LYS A 513 -8.38 14.68 -7.45
CA LYS A 513 -8.53 15.56 -8.63
C LYS A 513 -8.09 16.99 -8.37
N ASP A 514 -8.42 17.54 -7.21
CA ASP A 514 -8.19 18.95 -6.87
C ASP A 514 -7.39 19.15 -5.58
N PHE A 515 -7.03 18.07 -4.89
CA PHE A 515 -6.29 18.09 -3.63
C PHE A 515 -7.02 18.89 -2.51
N SER A 516 -8.35 18.92 -2.54
CA SER A 516 -9.16 19.27 -1.36
C SER A 516 -9.16 18.11 -0.34
N TYR A 517 -9.26 18.41 0.95
CA TYR A 517 -9.26 17.40 2.03
C TYR A 517 -10.21 17.73 3.18
N ASN A 518 -10.71 16.72 3.88
CA ASN A 518 -11.45 16.85 5.12
C ASN A 518 -10.71 16.02 6.18
N ALA A 519 -10.54 16.62 7.36
CA ALA A 519 -9.87 16.05 8.51
C ALA A 519 -10.70 16.36 9.77
N ILE A 520 -10.65 15.46 10.75
CA ILE A 520 -11.26 15.68 12.06
C ILE A 520 -10.54 16.82 12.81
N SER A 521 -11.23 17.43 13.78
CA SER A 521 -10.61 18.41 14.68
C SER A 521 -9.38 17.81 15.38
N GLY A 522 -8.34 18.61 15.55
CA GLY A 522 -7.05 18.18 16.13
C GLY A 522 -6.03 17.65 15.11
N MET A 523 -6.39 17.58 13.84
CA MET A 523 -5.42 17.25 12.79
C MET A 523 -4.72 18.50 12.24
N LYS A 524 -3.38 18.47 12.21
CA LYS A 524 -2.57 19.45 11.48
C LYS A 524 -2.19 18.89 10.13
N VAL A 525 -2.71 19.49 9.05
CA VAL A 525 -2.49 19.03 7.67
C VAL A 525 -1.58 20.01 6.93
N TRP A 526 -0.54 19.48 6.31
CA TRP A 526 0.36 20.23 5.43
C TRP A 526 0.33 19.66 4.02
N ASN A 527 0.11 20.52 3.04
CA ASN A 527 0.25 20.13 1.64
C ASN A 527 1.72 19.84 1.31
N ILE A 528 1.95 18.71 0.65
CA ILE A 528 3.23 18.31 0.09
C ILE A 528 3.08 18.11 -1.42
N MET A 529 4.18 17.82 -2.11
CA MET A 529 4.13 17.50 -3.53
C MET A 529 3.19 16.31 -3.76
N GLN A 530 2.09 16.57 -4.48
CA GLN A 530 1.08 15.56 -4.86
C GLN A 530 0.42 14.84 -3.67
N GLY A 531 0.30 15.51 -2.51
CA GLY A 531 -0.27 14.87 -1.33
C GLY A 531 -0.31 15.73 -0.07
N TYR A 532 -0.40 15.04 1.06
CA TYR A 532 -0.52 15.59 2.40
C TYR A 532 0.47 14.94 3.36
N TYR A 533 0.98 15.73 4.28
CA TYR A 533 1.62 15.27 5.51
C TYR A 533 0.73 15.72 6.66
N ILE A 534 0.31 14.79 7.49
CA ILE A 534 -0.71 15.00 8.53
C ILE A 534 -0.09 14.60 9.85
N ARG A 535 -0.38 15.36 10.89
CA ARG A 535 -0.05 15.04 12.28
C ARG A 535 -1.33 15.05 13.09
N SER A 536 -1.64 13.97 13.81
CA SER A 536 -2.61 14.04 14.91
C SER A 536 -1.96 14.77 16.09
N ASP A 537 -2.66 15.71 16.70
CA ASP A 537 -2.21 16.37 17.93
C ASP A 537 -2.39 15.51 19.18
N GLY A 538 -3.10 14.39 19.06
CA GLY A 538 -3.40 13.52 20.18
C GLY A 538 -4.68 13.90 20.93
N GLU A 539 -5.48 14.83 20.40
CA GLU A 539 -6.76 15.23 20.99
C GLU A 539 -7.91 14.28 20.57
N GLY A 540 -8.95 14.20 21.41
CA GLY A 540 -10.12 13.35 21.17
C GLY A 540 -9.84 11.86 21.42
N ASP A 541 -10.28 11.00 20.49
CA ASP A 541 -10.14 9.55 20.65
C ASP A 541 -8.72 9.03 20.38
N LEU A 542 -7.80 9.84 19.84
CA LEU A 542 -6.43 9.43 19.50
C LEU A 542 -5.45 9.77 20.62
N ARG A 543 -5.19 8.90 21.62
CA ARG A 543 -4.09 9.14 22.60
C ARG A 543 -2.69 8.81 22.05
N ALA A 544 -2.47 9.04 20.77
CA ALA A 544 -1.20 8.86 20.09
C ALA A 544 -0.98 9.98 19.08
N ARG A 545 0.27 10.46 18.99
CA ARG A 545 0.73 11.36 17.94
C ARG A 545 1.17 10.51 16.76
N VAL A 546 0.41 10.56 15.68
CA VAL A 546 0.67 9.80 14.47
C VAL A 546 0.93 10.76 13.34
N TYR A 547 2.02 10.53 12.64
CA TYR A 547 2.34 11.23 11.41
C TYR A 547 1.90 10.38 10.24
N VAL A 548 1.18 10.96 9.29
CA VAL A 548 0.69 10.25 8.11
C VAL A 548 1.07 11.02 6.88
N LYS A 549 1.78 10.35 5.97
CA LYS A 549 2.10 10.86 4.65
C LYS A 549 1.18 10.19 3.63
N ILE A 550 0.39 10.96 2.92
CA ILE A 550 -0.53 10.49 1.89
C ILE A 550 -0.13 11.17 0.58
N TRP A 551 0.15 10.42 -0.48
CA TRP A 551 0.48 11.05 -1.76
C TRP A 551 0.06 10.20 -2.94
N MET A 552 -0.23 10.90 -4.02
CA MET A 552 -0.39 10.33 -5.33
C MET A 552 1.01 10.11 -5.91
N MET A 553 1.31 8.87 -6.27
CA MET A 553 2.56 8.56 -6.96
C MET A 553 2.46 8.98 -8.43
N GLU A 554 3.57 9.50 -8.95
CA GLU A 554 3.69 9.88 -10.35
C GLU A 554 3.49 8.69 -11.30
N ASP A 555 3.01 9.01 -12.51
CA ASP A 555 2.87 8.04 -13.59
C ASP A 555 4.21 7.43 -14.01
N ILE A 556 5.30 8.17 -13.80
CA ILE A 556 6.68 7.73 -14.00
C ILE A 556 7.37 7.84 -12.63
N PRO A 557 8.08 6.82 -12.15
CA PRO A 557 8.72 6.86 -10.83
C PRO A 557 9.54 8.14 -10.64
N GLN A 558 9.35 8.84 -9.53
CA GLN A 558 10.18 9.98 -9.14
C GLN A 558 11.66 9.55 -9.05
N GLU A 559 12.57 10.51 -9.27
CA GLU A 559 14.02 10.27 -9.20
C GLU A 559 14.38 9.55 -7.88
N ILE A 560 14.79 8.28 -8.01
CA ILE A 560 15.35 7.48 -6.91
C ILE A 560 16.49 8.30 -6.29
N PRO A 561 16.47 8.60 -4.99
CA PRO A 561 17.53 9.39 -4.40
C PRO A 561 18.89 8.72 -4.61
N LEU A 562 19.80 9.47 -5.21
CA LEU A 562 21.10 9.00 -5.69
C LEU A 562 22.20 9.21 -4.62
N TYR A 563 21.92 8.96 -3.34
CA TYR A 563 22.91 9.05 -2.26
C TYR A 563 22.76 7.93 -1.22
N PRO A 564 23.87 7.44 -0.61
CA PRO A 564 23.84 6.39 0.40
C PRO A 564 23.09 6.82 1.66
N VAL A 565 22.47 5.85 2.33
CA VAL A 565 21.78 6.06 3.60
C VAL A 565 22.14 4.91 4.54
N PHE A 566 22.56 5.26 5.74
CA PHE A 566 22.75 4.33 6.84
C PHE A 566 21.48 4.23 7.67
N PHE A 567 21.17 3.03 8.14
CA PHE A 567 19.96 2.73 8.89
C PHE A 567 20.33 2.06 10.20
N GLU A 568 19.60 2.43 11.25
CA GLU A 568 19.77 1.87 12.58
C GLU A 568 19.43 0.38 12.61
N ASP A 569 18.36 0.01 11.91
CA ASP A 569 17.84 -1.35 11.90
C ASP A 569 18.24 -2.11 10.62
N LYS A 570 17.92 -3.41 10.60
CA LYS A 570 18.09 -4.27 9.42
C LYS A 570 17.12 -3.85 8.30
N ASN A 571 17.31 -4.38 7.09
CA ASN A 571 16.38 -4.20 5.96
C ASN A 571 16.14 -2.75 5.50
N CYS A 572 17.06 -1.82 5.79
CA CYS A 572 16.94 -0.39 5.50
C CYS A 572 15.76 0.29 6.22
N ASP A 573 15.64 0.03 7.52
CA ASP A 573 14.55 0.53 8.37
C ASP A 573 15.03 1.33 9.58
N GLY A 574 14.08 1.96 10.28
CA GLY A 574 14.34 2.72 11.50
C GLY A 574 14.99 4.08 11.26
N ALA A 575 15.68 4.58 12.30
CA ALA A 575 16.38 5.85 12.21
C ALA A 575 17.44 5.81 11.09
N PHE A 576 17.61 6.92 10.38
CA PHE A 576 18.45 6.97 9.19
C PHE A 576 19.41 8.16 9.18
N LEU A 577 20.56 7.98 8.52
CA LEU A 577 21.56 9.01 8.26
C LEU A 577 21.98 9.02 6.77
N PRO A 578 21.62 10.05 6.00
CA PRO A 578 22.12 10.25 4.65
C PRO A 578 23.63 10.55 4.61
N ILE A 579 24.35 9.91 3.71
CA ILE A 579 25.81 10.03 3.56
C ILE A 579 26.16 10.79 2.29
N PHE A 580 26.67 12.02 2.47
CA PHE A 580 27.06 12.91 1.36
C PHE A 580 28.56 13.20 1.29
N ASP A 581 29.27 13.06 2.41
CA ASP A 581 30.68 13.40 2.54
C ASP A 581 31.43 12.32 3.36
N ASN A 582 32.76 12.41 3.40
CA ASN A 582 33.55 11.60 4.33
C ASN A 582 33.25 12.02 5.76
N ILE A 583 33.04 11.07 6.65
CA ILE A 583 32.74 11.32 8.07
C ILE A 583 33.78 10.58 8.90
N ASP A 584 34.62 11.34 9.61
CA ASP A 584 35.72 10.81 10.43
C ASP A 584 35.26 10.32 11.81
N ASP A 585 34.10 10.77 12.29
CA ASP A 585 33.55 10.41 13.59
C ASP A 585 32.01 10.55 13.57
N LEU A 586 31.32 9.42 13.51
CA LEU A 586 29.86 9.36 13.48
C LEU A 586 29.20 9.78 14.80
N SER A 587 29.94 9.85 15.92
CA SER A 587 29.37 10.25 17.22
C SER A 587 28.95 11.71 17.27
N LYS A 588 29.47 12.53 16.33
CA LYS A 588 29.11 13.93 16.12
C LYS A 588 27.71 14.09 15.52
N LEU A 589 27.20 13.06 14.84
CA LEU A 589 25.90 13.03 14.17
C LEU A 589 24.91 12.05 14.85
N GLY A 590 25.24 11.54 16.03
CA GLY A 590 24.36 10.64 16.78
C GLY A 590 24.29 9.19 16.27
N PHE A 591 25.12 8.79 15.30
CA PHE A 591 25.02 7.49 14.59
C PHE A 591 26.21 6.54 14.81
N ASN A 592 26.99 6.75 15.86
CA ASN A 592 28.15 5.90 16.19
C ASN A 592 27.69 4.54 16.69
N ASP A 593 28.20 3.46 16.08
CA ASP A 593 27.93 2.08 16.51
C ASP A 593 26.43 1.71 16.56
N ARG A 594 25.63 2.31 15.66
CA ARG A 594 24.19 2.07 15.54
C ARG A 594 23.77 1.45 14.22
N ILE A 595 24.70 1.20 13.30
CA ILE A 595 24.36 0.93 11.89
C ILE A 595 24.19 -0.59 11.69
N SER A 596 22.95 -1.04 11.43
CA SER A 596 22.64 -2.43 11.11
C SER A 596 22.39 -2.70 9.62
N SER A 597 22.05 -1.68 8.83
CA SER A 597 21.94 -1.82 7.37
C SER A 597 22.34 -0.56 6.59
N ILE A 598 22.66 -0.74 5.30
CA ILE A 598 23.15 0.31 4.43
C ILE A 598 22.43 0.23 3.08
N PHE A 599 21.72 1.30 2.72
CA PHE A 599 21.33 1.51 1.33
C PHE A 599 22.47 2.17 0.57
N LEU A 600 22.87 1.54 -0.54
CA LEU A 600 23.79 2.14 -1.49
C LEU A 600 23.09 2.28 -2.84
N PRO A 601 22.83 3.51 -3.32
CA PRO A 601 22.21 3.71 -4.61
C PRO A 601 23.00 2.99 -5.69
N PHE A 602 22.26 2.28 -6.52
CA PHE A 602 22.83 1.45 -7.55
C PHE A 602 23.80 2.23 -8.43
N TYR A 603 24.98 1.65 -8.63
CA TYR A 603 25.87 1.92 -9.76
C TYR A 603 26.56 3.30 -9.74
N THR A 604 26.42 4.05 -8.64
CA THR A 604 26.90 5.44 -8.54
C THR A 604 27.84 5.68 -7.36
N TRP A 605 27.82 4.82 -6.34
CA TRP A 605 28.59 4.99 -5.11
C TRP A 605 29.47 3.78 -4.77
N LYS A 606 30.58 4.05 -4.10
CA LYS A 606 31.40 3.05 -3.40
C LYS A 606 31.88 3.65 -2.08
N LEU A 607 31.72 2.91 -0.99
CA LEU A 607 32.13 3.35 0.35
C LEU A 607 33.17 2.40 0.97
N GLU A 608 33.98 2.93 1.86
CA GLU A 608 34.67 2.16 2.90
C GLU A 608 34.11 2.57 4.26
N VAL A 609 33.58 1.62 5.02
CA VAL A 609 33.15 1.83 6.40
C VAL A 609 34.17 1.21 7.36
N TYR A 610 34.32 1.82 8.54
CA TYR A 610 35.39 1.53 9.50
C TYR A 610 34.82 1.34 10.90
N GLU A 611 35.36 0.34 11.61
CA GLU A 611 34.99 0.02 12.99
C GLU A 611 35.34 1.14 13.97
N ASP A 612 36.46 1.84 13.72
CA ASP A 612 36.90 2.94 14.60
C ASP A 612 36.76 4.29 13.92
N LYS A 613 36.74 5.34 14.75
CA LYS A 613 36.89 6.74 14.33
C LYS A 613 38.20 6.99 13.58
N ASN A 614 38.23 8.05 12.79
CA ASN A 614 39.36 8.49 11.98
C ASN A 614 39.83 7.43 10.96
N TYR A 615 38.90 6.60 10.47
CA TYR A 615 39.15 5.60 9.43
C TYR A 615 40.17 4.52 9.86
N LYS A 616 40.01 4.02 11.10
CA LYS A 616 40.87 3.00 11.71
C LYS A 616 40.09 1.69 11.97
N GLY A 617 40.79 0.69 12.48
CA GLY A 617 40.17 -0.60 12.82
C GLY A 617 39.89 -1.47 11.61
N ARG A 618 38.97 -2.43 11.79
CA ARG A 618 38.48 -3.26 10.68
C ARG A 618 37.73 -2.39 9.67
N LYS A 619 37.86 -2.72 8.39
CA LYS A 619 37.16 -2.04 7.30
C LYS A 619 36.33 -2.99 6.43
N LEU A 620 35.24 -2.47 5.87
CA LEU A 620 34.39 -3.15 4.89
C LEU A 620 34.17 -2.25 3.67
N PHE A 621 34.30 -2.84 2.48
CA PHE A 621 33.97 -2.19 1.23
C PHE A 621 32.48 -2.38 0.93
N VAL A 622 31.77 -1.28 0.70
CA VAL A 622 30.34 -1.28 0.38
C VAL A 622 30.17 -0.89 -1.09
N GLU A 623 29.76 -1.85 -1.91
CA GLU A 623 29.56 -1.69 -3.36
C GLU A 623 28.12 -1.99 -3.82
N SER A 624 27.28 -2.46 -2.90
CA SER A 624 25.83 -2.62 -3.06
C SER A 624 25.14 -2.35 -1.72
N THR A 625 23.81 -2.29 -1.74
CA THR A 625 22.99 -2.32 -0.52
C THR A 625 23.33 -3.56 0.33
N ILE A 626 23.42 -3.37 1.64
CA ILE A 626 23.62 -4.41 2.65
C ILE A 626 22.42 -4.36 3.61
N GLN A 627 21.66 -5.44 3.67
CA GLN A 627 20.42 -5.50 4.46
C GLN A 627 20.64 -5.93 5.91
N ASP A 628 21.67 -6.72 6.17
CA ASP A 628 22.01 -7.17 7.52
C ASP A 628 23.53 -7.19 7.70
N LEU A 629 24.07 -6.21 8.41
CA LEU A 629 25.48 -6.14 8.76
C LEU A 629 25.87 -7.12 9.89
N HIS A 630 24.91 -7.73 10.57
CA HIS A 630 25.14 -8.73 11.62
C HIS A 630 25.40 -10.12 11.06
N SER A 631 25.12 -10.35 9.77
CA SER A 631 25.32 -11.65 9.13
C SER A 631 26.77 -12.15 9.24
N ASP A 632 26.93 -13.47 9.15
CA ASP A 632 28.25 -14.10 9.25
C ASP A 632 29.25 -13.62 8.18
N ASP A 633 28.75 -13.14 7.05
CA ASP A 633 29.56 -12.60 5.96
C ASP A 633 30.19 -11.24 6.31
N PHE A 634 29.50 -10.41 7.11
CA PHE A 634 29.94 -9.05 7.42
C PHE A 634 30.43 -8.88 8.86
N LYS A 635 29.65 -9.29 9.87
CA LYS A 635 29.97 -9.12 11.30
C LYS A 635 30.37 -7.68 11.67
N MET A 636 29.70 -6.69 11.08
CA MET A 636 29.97 -5.25 11.27
C MET A 636 28.76 -4.44 11.76
N GLY A 637 27.64 -5.10 12.04
CA GLY A 637 26.47 -4.46 12.64
C GLY A 637 26.82 -3.80 13.97
N ASP A 638 26.31 -2.58 14.17
CA ASP A 638 26.46 -1.79 15.40
C ASP A 638 27.91 -1.54 15.85
N LYS A 639 28.82 -1.46 14.89
CA LYS A 639 30.26 -1.24 15.14
C LYS A 639 30.87 -0.15 14.27
N ILE A 640 30.10 0.48 13.40
CA ILE A 640 30.64 1.43 12.42
C ILE A 640 30.76 2.82 13.07
N SER A 641 31.99 3.36 13.05
CA SER A 641 32.32 4.66 13.66
C SER A 641 32.83 5.71 12.66
N SER A 642 33.24 5.33 11.44
CA SER A 642 33.60 6.29 10.37
C SER A 642 33.41 5.75 8.95
N VAL A 643 33.27 6.64 7.95
CA VAL A 643 33.02 6.28 6.54
C VAL A 643 33.78 7.17 5.55
N LYS A 644 34.37 6.54 4.53
CA LYS A 644 34.93 7.21 3.34
C LYS A 644 34.12 6.90 2.09
N ILE A 645 33.91 7.92 1.28
CA ILE A 645 33.40 7.82 -0.08
C ILE A 645 34.58 7.61 -1.01
N ILE A 646 34.61 6.45 -1.67
CA ILE A 646 35.64 6.06 -2.63
C ILE A 646 35.24 6.50 -4.04
N LYS A 647 33.95 6.39 -4.36
CA LYS A 647 33.36 6.85 -5.61
C LYS A 647 32.02 7.50 -5.29
N ALA A 648 31.81 8.69 -5.84
CA ALA A 648 30.53 9.37 -5.91
C ALA A 648 30.26 9.75 -7.37
N SER A 649 29.02 9.61 -7.82
CA SER A 649 28.60 10.02 -9.17
C SER A 649 27.59 11.18 -9.15
N ILE A 650 27.63 12.00 -8.09
CA ILE A 650 26.63 13.03 -7.78
C ILE A 650 26.51 14.07 -8.92
N PRO A 651 25.35 14.23 -9.58
CA PRO A 651 24.94 15.55 -10.06
C PRO A 651 24.64 16.43 -8.84
N SER A 652 25.11 17.69 -8.81
CA SER A 652 24.94 18.61 -7.68
C SER A 652 23.47 18.65 -7.23
N TYR A 653 23.14 17.94 -6.15
CA TYR A 653 21.88 18.14 -5.45
C TYR A 653 22.13 19.20 -4.39
N ASP A 654 21.52 20.35 -4.58
CA ASP A 654 21.58 21.40 -3.59
C ASP A 654 20.48 21.12 -2.55
N PHE A 655 20.88 20.68 -1.36
CA PHE A 655 20.01 20.53 -0.19
C PHE A 655 20.27 21.68 0.80
N PRO A 656 19.29 22.03 1.66
CA PRO A 656 19.56 22.87 2.81
C PRO A 656 20.63 22.26 3.74
N ILE A 657 21.56 23.10 4.20
CA ILE A 657 22.64 22.71 5.11
C ILE A 657 22.54 23.53 6.38
N PHE A 658 22.48 22.85 7.52
CA PHE A 658 22.37 23.44 8.85
C PHE A 658 23.71 23.33 9.54
N TYR A 659 24.19 24.42 10.14
CA TYR A 659 25.52 24.51 10.74
C TYR A 659 25.42 24.81 12.23
N GLU A 660 26.24 24.13 13.01
CA GLU A 660 26.35 24.34 14.45
C GLU A 660 26.87 25.74 14.77
N ASP A 661 27.84 26.23 14.00
CA ASP A 661 28.42 27.55 14.23
C ASP A 661 27.90 28.60 13.23
N LYS A 662 28.06 29.86 13.62
CA LYS A 662 27.85 31.02 12.73
C LYS A 662 28.80 31.00 11.53
N ASN A 663 28.39 31.69 10.47
CA ASN A 663 29.12 31.86 9.21
C ASN A 663 29.43 30.54 8.50
N TYR A 664 28.52 29.56 8.62
CA TYR A 664 28.57 28.27 7.95
C TYR A 664 29.81 27.44 8.33
N LYS A 665 30.12 27.41 9.63
CA LYS A 665 31.27 26.71 10.22
C LYS A 665 30.79 25.60 11.16
N GLY A 666 31.75 24.88 11.74
CA GLY A 666 31.46 23.81 12.68
C GLY A 666 30.92 22.57 11.99
N TYR A 667 30.28 21.71 12.79
CA TYR A 667 29.57 20.56 12.24
C TYR A 667 28.35 21.00 11.45
N PHE A 668 27.97 20.17 10.49
CA PHE A 668 26.83 20.44 9.64
C PHE A 668 25.96 19.21 9.44
N LEU A 669 24.67 19.46 9.23
CA LEU A 669 23.67 18.46 8.94
C LEU A 669 23.02 18.79 7.59
N LYS A 670 22.95 17.80 6.69
CA LYS A 670 22.28 17.90 5.39
C LYS A 670 20.97 17.14 5.47
N LEU A 671 19.86 17.85 5.34
CA LEU A 671 18.51 17.28 5.46
C LEU A 671 17.81 17.27 4.08
N PRO A 672 17.79 16.13 3.37
CA PRO A 672 17.14 16.00 2.07
C PRO A 672 15.60 16.08 2.14
N TYR A 673 14.93 16.24 0.99
CA TYR A 673 13.46 16.25 0.95
C TYR A 673 12.83 14.87 0.68
N ASN A 674 13.61 13.91 0.19
CA ASN A 674 13.17 12.57 -0.22
C ASN A 674 14.20 11.52 0.20
N LEU A 675 13.77 10.33 0.66
CA LEU A 675 14.64 9.21 1.03
C LEU A 675 14.40 7.97 0.14
N PRO A 676 15.35 7.01 0.05
CA PRO A 676 15.27 5.83 -0.85
C PRO A 676 14.05 4.94 -0.68
N ASN A 677 13.50 4.90 0.53
CA ASN A 677 12.26 4.22 0.86
C ASN A 677 11.11 5.21 1.06
N ASN A 678 11.24 6.50 0.75
CA ASN A 678 10.21 7.53 0.92
C ASN A 678 9.67 7.69 2.36
N SER A 679 10.37 7.18 3.38
CA SER A 679 9.91 7.18 4.77
C SER A 679 9.63 8.61 5.26
N ILE A 680 10.55 9.57 5.08
CA ILE A 680 10.34 10.95 5.54
C ILE A 680 10.50 11.96 4.40
N CYS A 681 9.52 12.86 4.29
CA CYS A 681 9.40 13.83 3.20
C CYS A 681 9.93 15.22 3.58
N GLY A 682 11.18 15.35 4.02
CA GLY A 682 11.66 16.65 4.50
C GLY A 682 10.96 17.16 5.76
N PHE A 683 10.19 16.32 6.46
CA PHE A 683 9.56 16.62 7.75
C PHE A 683 10.39 15.95 8.85
N TYR A 684 11.24 16.73 9.51
CA TYR A 684 12.12 16.28 10.58
C TYR A 684 11.55 16.74 11.92
N SER A 685 10.79 15.86 12.56
CA SER A 685 10.08 16.08 13.84
C SER A 685 11.02 16.19 15.04
N GLU A 686 12.16 15.50 15.01
CA GLU A 686 13.10 15.36 16.13
C GLU A 686 14.55 15.56 15.66
N LEU A 687 15.22 16.62 16.11
CA LEU A 687 16.66 16.84 15.81
C LEU A 687 17.61 16.23 16.86
N SER A 688 17.07 15.74 17.97
CA SER A 688 17.79 15.05 19.04
C SER A 688 18.59 13.84 18.50
N ILE A 689 17.99 13.10 17.56
CA ILE A 689 18.54 11.92 16.87
C ILE A 689 19.88 12.22 16.18
N TYR A 690 20.02 13.44 15.63
CA TYR A 690 21.22 13.90 14.95
C TYR A 690 22.20 14.63 15.89
N LYS A 691 21.87 14.79 17.18
CA LYS A 691 22.52 15.71 18.13
C LYS A 691 22.51 17.18 17.68
N PHE A 692 21.49 17.60 16.91
CA PHE A 692 21.37 18.98 16.41
C PHE A 692 20.29 19.81 17.12
N ASN A 693 19.57 19.23 18.08
CA ASN A 693 18.59 19.96 18.89
C ASN A 693 19.25 21.17 19.58
N ASP A 694 18.66 22.35 19.41
CA ASP A 694 19.11 23.61 20.02
C ASP A 694 20.58 23.96 19.76
N ARG A 695 21.11 23.57 18.59
CA ARG A 695 22.53 23.80 18.23
C ARG A 695 22.75 24.51 16.91
N ILE A 696 21.70 24.86 16.17
CA ILE A 696 21.85 25.48 14.84
C ILE A 696 22.07 26.99 14.99
N SER A 697 23.18 27.48 14.44
CA SER A 697 23.54 28.91 14.43
C SER A 697 23.61 29.53 13.04
N SER A 698 23.71 28.75 11.96
CA SER A 698 23.59 29.26 10.58
C SER A 698 23.02 28.23 9.58
N ILE A 699 22.41 28.70 8.50
CA ILE A 699 21.68 27.86 7.53
C ILE A 699 22.02 28.29 6.11
N LYS A 700 22.42 27.35 5.25
CA LYS A 700 22.48 27.55 3.80
C LYS A 700 21.24 26.98 3.13
N ILE A 701 20.56 27.79 2.33
CA ILE A 701 19.37 27.39 1.57
C ILE A 701 19.66 27.60 0.07
N PRO A 702 19.54 26.54 -0.75
CA PRO A 702 19.66 26.65 -2.19
C PRO A 702 18.54 27.49 -2.82
N ASN A 703 18.78 27.98 -4.04
CA ASN A 703 17.79 28.82 -4.73
C ASN A 703 16.47 28.06 -4.96
N GLY A 704 15.35 28.72 -4.64
CA GLY A 704 14.00 28.19 -4.79
C GLY A 704 13.54 27.23 -3.68
N TRP A 705 14.43 26.83 -2.75
CA TRP A 705 14.05 26.03 -1.59
C TRP A 705 13.46 26.90 -0.48
N LYS A 706 12.64 26.27 0.34
CA LYS A 706 12.03 26.86 1.53
C LYS A 706 12.27 25.94 2.72
N VAL A 707 12.63 26.54 3.85
CA VAL A 707 12.77 25.84 5.13
C VAL A 707 11.88 26.51 6.16
N ILE A 708 11.15 25.74 6.96
CA ILE A 708 10.45 26.25 8.14
C ILE A 708 11.08 25.60 9.36
N ILE A 709 11.59 26.41 10.28
CA ILE A 709 12.18 25.96 11.54
C ILE A 709 11.20 26.21 12.70
N TYR A 710 11.23 25.34 13.70
CA TYR A 710 10.34 25.35 14.85
C TYR A 710 11.14 25.33 16.15
N GLU A 711 10.61 26.01 17.17
CA GLU A 711 11.24 26.17 18.48
C GLU A 711 11.26 24.87 19.27
N ASN A 712 10.22 24.04 19.12
CA ASN A 712 10.10 22.77 19.83
C ASN A 712 10.10 21.60 18.83
N SER A 713 10.26 20.37 19.34
CA SER A 713 10.07 19.14 18.57
C SER A 713 8.67 19.07 17.96
N HIS A 714 8.46 18.13 17.03
CA HIS A 714 7.15 17.78 16.50
C HIS A 714 6.39 18.91 15.77
N PHE A 715 7.09 19.96 15.32
CA PHE A 715 6.55 21.14 14.63
C PHE A 715 5.70 22.07 15.52
N GLU A 716 6.14 22.23 16.77
CA GLU A 716 5.48 23.02 17.82
C GLU A 716 6.24 24.30 18.20
N GLY A 717 5.63 25.09 19.08
CA GLY A 717 6.17 26.37 19.50
C GLY A 717 6.16 27.44 18.41
N LYS A 718 7.02 28.45 18.56
CA LYS A 718 7.21 29.47 17.52
C LYS A 718 7.79 28.83 16.27
N ASN A 719 7.58 29.45 15.11
CA ASN A 719 8.18 29.03 13.85
C ASN A 719 8.53 30.23 12.97
N VAL A 720 9.46 30.04 12.04
CA VAL A 720 9.80 31.04 11.01
C VAL A 720 10.09 30.35 9.68
N GLU A 721 9.57 30.95 8.60
CA GLU A 721 9.88 30.54 7.22
C GLU A 721 11.14 31.26 6.73
N ILE A 722 12.07 30.49 6.15
CA ILE A 722 13.35 30.97 5.63
C ILE A 722 13.50 30.50 4.17
N THR A 723 13.72 31.46 3.27
CA THR A 723 13.84 31.21 1.81
C THR A 723 15.22 31.57 1.25
N SER A 724 16.16 31.97 2.10
CA SER A 724 17.53 32.34 1.72
C SER A 724 18.52 31.99 2.82
N SER A 725 19.79 31.84 2.47
CA SER A 725 20.85 31.51 3.44
C SER A 725 20.99 32.59 4.52
N ILE A 726 21.17 32.18 5.78
CA ILE A 726 21.38 33.06 6.94
C ILE A 726 22.71 32.66 7.61
N ALA A 727 23.68 33.58 7.62
CA ALA A 727 24.99 33.34 8.21
C ALA A 727 25.00 33.44 9.75
N ASP A 728 24.00 34.07 10.36
CA ASP A 728 23.90 34.21 11.82
C ASP A 728 22.43 34.28 12.24
N LEU A 729 21.92 33.20 12.84
CA LEU A 729 20.52 33.12 13.28
C LEU A 729 20.19 34.03 14.47
N SER A 730 21.19 34.56 15.19
CA SER A 730 20.93 35.55 16.25
C SER A 730 20.35 36.86 15.70
N THR A 731 20.58 37.16 14.42
CA THR A 731 20.00 38.32 13.72
C THR A 731 18.48 38.28 13.62
N ILE A 732 17.88 37.10 13.76
CA ILE A 732 16.43 36.89 13.78
C ILE A 732 15.93 36.27 15.10
N GLY A 733 16.81 36.13 16.10
CA GLY A 733 16.45 35.60 17.43
C GLY A 733 16.31 34.06 17.53
N TRP A 734 16.90 33.31 16.59
CA TRP A 734 16.74 31.85 16.43
C TRP A 734 18.01 31.03 16.70
N ASN A 735 19.09 31.66 17.18
CA ASN A 735 20.34 30.98 17.50
C ASN A 735 20.13 29.90 18.57
N ASP A 736 20.50 28.65 18.29
CA ASP A 736 20.47 27.54 19.25
C ASP A 736 19.07 27.27 19.84
N ARG A 737 18.03 27.36 18.99
CA ARG A 737 16.61 27.21 19.38
C ARG A 737 15.78 26.35 18.42
N VAL A 738 16.45 25.58 17.56
CA VAL A 738 15.76 24.83 16.51
C VAL A 738 15.71 23.36 16.91
N SER A 739 14.50 22.82 17.02
CA SER A 739 14.25 21.45 17.47
C SER A 739 13.54 20.59 16.43
N SER A 740 12.81 21.19 15.48
CA SER A 740 12.22 20.49 14.34
C SER A 740 12.20 21.34 13.07
N ILE A 741 12.22 20.69 11.91
CA ILE A 741 12.47 21.33 10.61
C ILE A 741 11.57 20.75 9.52
N ARG A 742 11.00 21.64 8.70
CA ARG A 742 10.39 21.29 7.42
C ARG A 742 11.21 21.80 6.25
N VAL A 743 11.59 20.92 5.35
CA VAL A 743 12.34 21.17 4.12
C VAL A 743 11.41 21.00 2.93
N ILE A 744 11.25 22.07 2.14
CA ILE A 744 10.34 22.12 1.01
C ILE A 744 11.16 22.44 -0.26
N PRO A 745 11.22 21.52 -1.25
CA PRO A 745 11.94 21.75 -2.49
C PRO A 745 11.23 22.80 -3.36
N PRO A 746 11.92 23.41 -4.35
CA PRO A 746 11.28 24.29 -5.31
C PRO A 746 10.18 23.55 -6.06
N PHE A 747 9.03 24.19 -6.24
CA PHE A 747 7.95 23.67 -7.08
C PHE A 747 8.44 23.52 -8.53
N LYS A 748 8.80 22.29 -8.94
CA LYS A 748 8.90 21.94 -10.35
C LYS A 748 7.48 21.72 -10.86
N ILE A 749 6.87 22.74 -11.44
CA ILE A 749 5.71 22.51 -12.32
C ILE A 749 6.26 21.70 -13.49
N ALA A 750 5.85 20.44 -13.61
CA ALA A 750 5.98 19.73 -14.87
C ALA A 750 5.21 20.54 -15.93
N GLU A 751 5.93 21.15 -16.87
CA GLU A 751 5.37 22.07 -17.88
C GLU A 751 4.30 21.42 -18.80
N ASP A 752 4.00 20.13 -18.65
CA ASP A 752 3.07 19.39 -19.51
C ASP A 752 1.69 19.08 -18.90
N GLN A 753 1.34 19.64 -17.73
CA GLN A 753 -0.04 19.61 -17.21
C GLN A 753 -0.69 21.00 -17.16
N LYS A 754 -0.57 21.76 -18.25
CA LYS A 754 -1.70 22.62 -18.64
C LYS A 754 -2.86 21.69 -19.02
N ILE A 755 -3.63 21.28 -18.00
CA ILE A 755 -5.00 20.84 -18.21
C ILE A 755 -5.66 22.00 -18.93
N SER A 756 -5.95 21.81 -20.21
CA SER A 756 -6.89 22.62 -20.96
C SER A 756 -8.16 22.67 -20.12
N ILE A 757 -8.34 23.78 -19.41
CA ILE A 757 -9.62 24.13 -18.81
C ILE A 757 -10.59 24.14 -19.98
N VAL A 758 -11.37 23.07 -20.11
CA VAL A 758 -12.52 23.04 -20.99
C VAL A 758 -13.36 24.23 -20.59
N GLU A 759 -13.57 25.14 -21.54
CA GLU A 759 -14.36 26.35 -21.34
C GLU A 759 -15.65 25.98 -20.59
N PRO A 760 -15.97 26.61 -19.45
CA PRO A 760 -17.28 26.43 -18.85
C PRO A 760 -18.32 26.78 -19.91
N MET A 761 -19.28 25.87 -20.14
CA MET A 761 -20.40 26.08 -21.04
C MET A 761 -21.00 27.47 -20.79
N LYS A 762 -21.23 28.20 -21.89
CA LYS A 762 -21.74 29.57 -21.93
C LYS A 762 -22.79 29.83 -20.83
N PRO A 763 -22.60 30.84 -19.97
CA PRO A 763 -23.64 31.28 -19.06
C PRO A 763 -24.84 31.78 -19.88
N LEU A 764 -26.02 31.21 -19.64
CA LEU A 764 -27.27 31.81 -20.06
C LEU A 764 -27.48 33.08 -19.24
N VAL A 765 -27.23 34.23 -19.85
CA VAL A 765 -27.47 35.56 -19.27
C VAL A 765 -28.97 35.85 -19.31
N PHE A 766 -29.58 36.08 -18.15
CA PHE A 766 -30.80 36.88 -18.00
C PHE A 766 -30.60 37.92 -16.87
N PRO A 767 -31.26 39.08 -16.92
CA PRO A 767 -30.79 40.29 -16.24
C PRO A 767 -31.33 40.48 -14.81
N MET A 768 -30.39 40.83 -13.91
CA MET A 768 -30.42 41.90 -12.89
C MET A 768 -31.26 41.74 -11.60
N VAL A 769 -30.61 41.26 -10.52
CA VAL A 769 -30.04 42.09 -9.42
C VAL A 769 -28.69 41.45 -9.10
N ILE A 770 -27.60 42.21 -9.17
CA ILE A 770 -26.23 41.68 -9.05
C ILE A 770 -26.01 41.21 -7.61
N LEU A 771 -26.16 39.90 -7.40
CA LEU A 771 -25.39 39.24 -6.37
C LEU A 771 -23.92 39.32 -6.82
N ASP A 772 -23.14 40.17 -6.17
CA ASP A 772 -21.69 40.13 -6.37
C ASP A 772 -21.24 38.73 -5.95
N LYS A 773 -20.72 37.96 -6.92
CA LYS A 773 -20.28 36.59 -6.71
C LYS A 773 -19.26 36.50 -5.58
N ASN A 774 -18.41 37.52 -5.42
CA ASN A 774 -17.43 37.58 -4.34
C ASN A 774 -18.11 37.79 -2.98
N LEU A 775 -19.07 38.71 -2.88
CA LEU A 775 -19.85 38.92 -1.65
C LEU A 775 -20.66 37.68 -1.26
N LEU A 776 -21.21 36.94 -2.23
CA LEU A 776 -21.86 35.65 -1.96
C LEU A 776 -20.86 34.64 -1.40
N ILE A 777 -19.70 34.50 -2.05
CA ILE A 777 -18.67 33.57 -1.61
C ILE A 777 -18.20 33.92 -0.19
N ASP A 778 -17.96 35.20 0.10
CA ASP A 778 -17.56 35.68 1.44
C ASP A 778 -18.64 35.39 2.48
N LEU A 779 -19.92 35.62 2.15
CA LEU A 779 -21.05 35.28 3.02
C LEU A 779 -21.12 33.77 3.29
N LEU A 780 -21.00 32.94 2.26
CA LEU A 780 -21.05 31.48 2.40
C LEU A 780 -19.86 30.97 3.20
N LYS A 781 -18.63 31.46 2.96
CA LYS A 781 -17.43 31.11 3.75
C LYS A 781 -17.63 31.43 5.23
N LEU A 782 -18.16 32.61 5.55
CA LEU A 782 -18.45 33.01 6.92
C LEU A 782 -19.51 32.12 7.58
N GLU A 783 -20.56 31.76 6.85
CA GLU A 783 -21.64 30.92 7.38
C GLU A 783 -21.22 29.45 7.51
N LEU A 784 -20.34 28.95 6.63
CA LEU A 784 -19.73 27.62 6.72
C LEU A 784 -18.89 27.46 7.99
N LYS A 785 -18.26 28.52 8.50
CA LYS A 785 -17.57 28.48 9.80
C LYS A 785 -18.50 28.23 11.00
N ASN A 786 -19.81 28.42 10.84
CA ASN A 786 -20.82 28.12 11.87
C ASN A 786 -21.61 26.83 11.54
N PHE A 787 -21.16 26.05 10.56
CA PHE A 787 -21.73 24.75 10.20
C PHE A 787 -21.00 23.64 10.98
N PRO A 788 -21.72 22.65 11.53
CA PRO A 788 -23.15 22.38 11.34
C PRO A 788 -24.08 23.04 12.36
N GLU A 789 -23.58 23.59 13.48
CA GLU A 789 -24.38 23.84 14.68
C GLU A 789 -25.59 24.75 14.44
N LYS A 790 -25.48 25.74 13.54
CA LYS A 790 -26.57 26.67 13.21
C LYS A 790 -27.67 26.05 12.33
N TYR A 791 -27.36 24.97 11.61
CA TYR A 791 -28.19 24.45 10.52
C TYR A 791 -28.81 23.06 10.81
N VAL A 792 -28.31 22.34 11.83
CA VAL A 792 -28.91 21.07 12.26
C VAL A 792 -30.36 21.27 12.72
N ASN A 793 -31.26 20.42 12.20
CA ASN A 793 -32.67 20.43 12.54
C ASN A 793 -33.34 19.05 12.27
N GLN A 794 -34.64 18.93 12.49
CA GLN A 794 -35.38 17.67 12.32
C GLN A 794 -35.36 17.08 10.89
N ASP A 795 -35.16 17.91 9.86
CA ASP A 795 -35.13 17.49 8.46
C ASP A 795 -33.70 17.26 7.95
N PHE A 796 -32.73 18.01 8.49
CA PHE A 796 -31.33 17.96 8.10
C PHE A 796 -30.46 17.80 9.35
N TYR A 797 -29.99 16.57 9.55
CA TYR A 797 -29.12 16.21 10.66
C TYR A 797 -28.08 15.18 10.20
N TYR A 798 -27.10 14.94 11.07
CA TYR A 798 -25.90 14.17 10.75
C TYR A 798 -25.56 13.23 11.90
N LYS A 799 -25.06 12.04 11.58
CA LYS A 799 -24.53 11.09 12.58
C LYS A 799 -23.05 11.28 12.91
N ARG A 800 -22.35 12.05 12.09
CA ARG A 800 -20.90 12.27 12.19
C ARG A 800 -20.64 13.64 12.83
N GLU A 801 -19.71 13.68 13.77
CA GLU A 801 -19.28 14.92 14.45
C GLU A 801 -18.21 15.67 13.64
N ASP A 802 -17.41 14.94 12.86
CA ASP A 802 -16.33 15.44 12.00
C ASP A 802 -16.79 16.14 10.71
N ILE A 803 -18.08 16.49 10.62
CA ILE A 803 -18.61 17.32 9.53
C ILE A 803 -18.34 18.81 9.74
N LYS A 804 -17.90 19.18 10.94
CA LYS A 804 -17.54 20.55 11.30
C LYS A 804 -16.22 20.93 10.63
N ILE A 805 -16.17 22.11 10.03
CA ILE A 805 -14.94 22.65 9.46
C ILE A 805 -14.05 23.14 10.63
N PRO A 806 -12.80 22.66 10.76
CA PRO A 806 -11.87 23.14 11.77
C PRO A 806 -11.68 24.67 11.73
N ASP A 807 -11.52 25.26 12.91
CA ASP A 807 -11.45 26.72 13.07
C ASP A 807 -10.19 27.30 12.42
N ASP A 808 -9.11 26.54 12.36
CA ASP A 808 -7.81 26.89 11.78
C ASP A 808 -7.77 26.86 10.24
N ILE A 809 -8.79 26.30 9.57
CA ILE A 809 -8.83 26.17 8.12
C ILE A 809 -9.54 27.37 7.47
N ASP A 810 -8.83 28.21 6.72
CA ASP A 810 -9.48 29.23 5.87
C ASP A 810 -10.05 28.59 4.59
N ILE A 811 -11.36 28.33 4.57
CA ILE A 811 -11.99 27.57 3.49
C ILE A 811 -12.13 28.40 2.19
N SER A 812 -11.74 27.78 1.09
CA SER A 812 -11.93 28.26 -0.27
C SER A 812 -12.99 27.41 -0.96
N ILE A 813 -13.89 28.03 -1.72
CA ILE A 813 -15.06 27.36 -2.31
C ILE A 813 -15.26 27.77 -3.76
N THR A 814 -15.76 26.83 -4.56
CA THR A 814 -16.24 27.03 -5.93
C THR A 814 -17.74 26.73 -6.00
N ILE A 815 -18.49 27.64 -6.63
CA ILE A 815 -19.92 27.47 -6.90
C ILE A 815 -20.09 26.65 -8.20
N THR A 816 -20.78 25.51 -8.12
CA THR A 816 -21.05 24.61 -9.24
C THR A 816 -22.42 24.87 -9.89
N TYR A 817 -23.40 25.31 -9.09
CA TYR A 817 -24.72 25.72 -9.56
C TYR A 817 -25.20 26.94 -8.77
N ILE A 818 -25.83 27.88 -9.46
CA ILE A 818 -26.55 28.98 -8.83
C ILE A 818 -27.79 29.33 -9.64
N ASN A 819 -28.90 29.51 -8.95
CA ASN A 819 -30.11 30.00 -9.56
C ASN A 819 -30.84 30.95 -8.59
N VAL A 820 -31.25 32.10 -9.11
CA VAL A 820 -31.93 33.16 -8.36
C VAL A 820 -33.33 33.33 -8.93
N ARG A 821 -34.34 33.25 -8.06
CA ARG A 821 -35.76 33.42 -8.41
C ARG A 821 -36.45 34.20 -7.31
N GLU A 822 -37.11 35.30 -7.69
CA GLU A 822 -37.79 36.19 -6.76
C GLU A 822 -36.83 36.63 -5.63
N ASN A 823 -37.17 36.34 -4.38
CA ASN A 823 -36.35 36.65 -3.20
C ASN A 823 -35.48 35.48 -2.72
N PHE A 824 -35.40 34.39 -3.49
CA PHE A 824 -34.63 33.19 -3.15
C PHE A 824 -33.44 33.01 -4.07
N ALA A 825 -32.35 32.46 -3.53
CA ALA A 825 -31.25 31.91 -4.31
C ALA A 825 -30.95 30.50 -3.80
N TYR A 826 -30.75 29.56 -4.73
CA TYR A 826 -30.25 28.24 -4.43
C TYR A 826 -28.86 28.07 -5.03
N VAL A 827 -27.95 27.56 -4.23
CA VAL A 827 -26.54 27.40 -4.56
C VAL A 827 -26.13 25.96 -4.29
N GLU A 828 -25.40 25.37 -5.23
CA GLU A 828 -24.58 24.19 -4.98
C GLU A 828 -23.13 24.59 -5.13
N GLY A 829 -22.30 24.14 -4.20
CA GLY A 829 -20.90 24.46 -4.18
C GLY A 829 -20.06 23.35 -3.60
N ARG A 830 -18.76 23.49 -3.77
CA ARG A 830 -17.76 22.60 -3.20
C ARG A 830 -16.57 23.36 -2.67
N GLY A 831 -15.87 22.81 -1.69
CA GLY A 831 -14.60 23.36 -1.23
C GLY A 831 -13.44 23.05 -2.18
N GLU A 832 -12.42 23.91 -2.18
CA GLU A 832 -11.21 23.82 -3.01
C GLU A 832 -10.00 23.31 -2.22
N ASN A 833 -9.86 23.78 -0.97
CA ASN A 833 -8.80 23.36 -0.06
C ASN A 833 -9.35 22.59 1.15
N TYR A 834 -10.67 22.40 1.22
CA TYR A 834 -11.34 21.55 2.20
C TYR A 834 -12.43 20.74 1.51
N TYR A 835 -12.51 19.44 1.76
CA TYR A 835 -13.42 18.53 1.07
C TYR A 835 -14.83 18.67 1.66
N LEU A 836 -15.70 19.34 0.90
CA LEU A 836 -17.08 19.62 1.27
C LEU A 836 -17.88 19.78 -0.01
N ASN A 837 -18.95 19.01 -0.20
CA ASN A 837 -20.02 19.35 -1.14
C ASN A 837 -21.23 19.85 -0.35
N PHE A 838 -21.78 21.00 -0.75
CA PHE A 838 -22.89 21.62 -0.03
C PHE A 838 -23.95 22.19 -0.97
N CYS A 839 -25.18 22.15 -0.46
CA CYS A 839 -26.31 22.89 -0.98
C CYS A 839 -26.62 24.04 -0.01
N SER A 840 -26.99 25.20 -0.52
CA SER A 840 -27.43 26.32 0.31
C SER A 840 -28.65 27.01 -0.26
N LEU A 841 -29.61 27.31 0.62
CA LEU A 841 -30.76 28.16 0.31
C LEU A 841 -30.55 29.52 0.97
N LEU A 842 -30.67 30.58 0.18
CA LEU A 842 -30.56 31.97 0.63
C LEU A 842 -31.87 32.71 0.38
N TYR A 843 -32.13 33.71 1.21
CA TYR A 843 -33.27 34.61 1.09
C TYR A 843 -32.85 36.06 1.22
N MET A 844 -33.45 36.93 0.41
CA MET A 844 -33.18 38.37 0.42
C MET A 844 -34.05 39.07 1.49
N GLU A 845 -33.40 39.63 2.51
CA GLU A 845 -34.05 40.41 3.57
C GLU A 845 -33.48 41.84 3.60
N LYS A 846 -34.32 42.86 3.42
CA LYS A 846 -33.91 44.28 3.48
C LYS A 846 -32.69 44.58 2.61
N ASP A 847 -32.73 44.13 1.35
CA ASP A 847 -31.67 44.28 0.34
C ASP A 847 -30.33 43.60 0.70
N ARG A 848 -30.35 42.60 1.59
CA ARG A 848 -29.18 41.76 1.91
C ARG A 848 -29.51 40.29 1.83
N TRP A 849 -28.62 39.53 1.20
CA TRP A 849 -28.70 38.08 1.20
C TRP A 849 -28.37 37.51 2.58
N LYS A 850 -29.19 36.56 3.04
CA LYS A 850 -28.92 35.76 4.22
C LYS A 850 -29.05 34.29 3.90
N VAL A 851 -28.15 33.49 4.45
CA VAL A 851 -28.22 32.05 4.37
C VAL A 851 -29.34 31.54 5.29
N LYS A 852 -30.27 30.78 4.73
CA LYS A 852 -31.37 30.13 5.46
C LYS A 852 -31.04 28.69 5.81
N GLU A 853 -30.39 27.98 4.91
CA GLU A 853 -30.03 26.58 5.08
C GLU A 853 -28.65 26.31 4.43
N ILE A 854 -27.85 25.47 5.08
CA ILE A 854 -26.66 24.84 4.50
C ILE A 854 -26.78 23.34 4.78
N ILE A 855 -26.60 22.54 3.74
CA ILE A 855 -26.71 21.08 3.81
C ILE A 855 -25.45 20.51 3.18
N ASN A 856 -24.66 19.77 3.95
CA ASN A 856 -23.64 18.89 3.39
C ASN A 856 -24.34 17.69 2.72
N SER A 857 -24.28 17.64 1.38
CA SER A 857 -24.98 16.64 0.57
C SER A 857 -24.38 15.23 0.69
N ASP A 858 -23.10 15.13 1.07
CA ASP A 858 -22.40 13.85 1.20
C ASP A 858 -22.78 13.10 2.47
N TYR A 859 -23.14 13.80 3.56
CA TYR A 859 -23.31 13.16 4.87
C TYR A 859 -24.70 13.30 5.50
N VAL A 860 -25.63 14.03 4.88
CA VAL A 860 -26.98 14.22 5.43
C VAL A 860 -27.74 12.90 5.57
N VAL A 861 -28.38 12.68 6.73
CA VAL A 861 -29.14 11.46 7.01
C VAL A 861 -30.46 11.44 6.23
N CYS A 862 -30.75 10.31 5.58
CA CYS A 862 -31.96 10.06 4.81
C CYS A 862 -32.78 8.92 5.45
N ASP A 863 -33.92 9.26 6.07
CA ASP A 863 -34.71 8.29 6.84
C ASP A 863 -35.56 7.32 5.98
N ASP A 864 -35.68 7.56 4.67
CA ASP A 864 -36.50 6.78 3.74
C ASP A 864 -35.67 6.15 2.62
N LYS A 865 -35.65 4.81 2.56
CA LYS A 865 -34.86 4.03 1.59
C LYS A 865 -35.33 4.09 0.13
N TYR A 866 -36.52 4.61 -0.12
CA TYR A 866 -37.07 4.80 -1.46
C TYR A 866 -36.92 6.25 -1.90
N GLU A 867 -37.21 7.23 -1.04
CA GLU A 867 -37.00 8.65 -1.35
C GLU A 867 -35.51 8.98 -1.42
N GLY A 868 -34.69 8.46 -0.49
CA GLY A 868 -33.24 8.63 -0.43
C GLY A 868 -32.45 7.85 -1.49
N LEU A 869 -33.12 7.21 -2.45
CA LEU A 869 -32.43 6.60 -3.59
C LEU A 869 -31.69 7.64 -4.44
N ASP A 870 -32.23 8.86 -4.52
CA ASP A 870 -31.65 10.00 -5.20
C ASP A 870 -31.52 11.17 -4.21
N ILE A 871 -30.32 11.36 -3.67
CA ILE A 871 -30.08 12.23 -2.50
C ILE A 871 -30.41 13.68 -2.82
N TYR A 872 -30.00 14.18 -3.99
CA TYR A 872 -30.34 15.54 -4.42
C TYR A 872 -31.85 15.73 -4.58
N SER A 873 -32.54 14.77 -5.22
CA SER A 873 -34.00 14.82 -5.33
C SER A 873 -34.68 14.89 -3.96
N TRP A 874 -34.18 14.14 -2.99
CA TRP A 874 -34.71 14.12 -1.63
C TRP A 874 -34.50 15.46 -0.92
N ILE A 875 -33.29 16.06 -1.02
CA ILE A 875 -32.98 17.39 -0.46
C ILE A 875 -33.96 18.45 -0.98
N TYR A 876 -34.22 18.46 -2.30
CA TYR A 876 -35.08 19.47 -2.91
C TYR A 876 -36.53 19.39 -2.40
N GLU A 877 -37.06 18.17 -2.26
CA GLU A 877 -38.41 17.96 -1.73
C GLU A 877 -38.52 18.34 -0.25
N LYS A 878 -37.48 18.09 0.55
CA LYS A 878 -37.43 18.53 1.96
C LYS A 878 -37.41 20.05 2.08
N LEU A 879 -36.59 20.73 1.29
CA LEU A 879 -36.54 22.19 1.26
C LEU A 879 -37.89 22.81 0.88
N LYS A 880 -38.57 22.29 -0.15
CA LYS A 880 -39.92 22.75 -0.55
C LYS A 880 -40.97 22.60 0.56
N LYS A 881 -40.92 21.48 1.30
CA LYS A 881 -41.84 21.22 2.41
C LYS A 881 -41.58 22.17 3.60
N ARG A 882 -40.32 22.47 3.88
CA ARG A 882 -39.90 23.28 5.03
C ARG A 882 -40.12 24.78 4.83
N TYR A 883 -39.84 25.28 3.62
CA TYR A 883 -39.91 26.71 3.32
C TYR A 883 -41.00 26.98 2.28
N LEU A 884 -42.14 27.50 2.76
CA LEU A 884 -43.27 27.86 1.91
C LEU A 884 -42.91 29.00 0.95
N GLY A 885 -43.33 28.87 -0.31
CA GLY A 885 -43.13 29.90 -1.34
C GLY A 885 -41.80 29.81 -2.09
N ILE A 886 -41.02 28.74 -1.94
CA ILE A 886 -39.87 28.48 -2.83
C ILE A 886 -40.37 28.25 -4.27
N PRO A 887 -39.83 28.96 -5.28
CA PRO A 887 -40.13 28.70 -6.69
C PRO A 887 -39.72 27.28 -7.13
N ILE A 888 -40.62 26.58 -7.82
CA ILE A 888 -40.41 25.15 -8.21
C ILE A 888 -39.20 24.97 -9.15
N ASP A 889 -38.91 25.97 -9.98
CA ASP A 889 -37.83 25.96 -10.98
C ASP A 889 -36.48 26.49 -10.44
N ILE A 890 -36.36 26.74 -9.12
CA ILE A 890 -35.11 27.19 -8.53
C ILE A 890 -34.04 26.08 -8.49
N PHE A 891 -34.46 24.82 -8.41
CA PHE A 891 -33.58 23.66 -8.31
C PHE A 891 -33.16 23.12 -9.69
N PRO A 892 -32.04 22.37 -9.78
CA PRO A 892 -31.67 21.62 -10.99
C PRO A 892 -32.79 20.68 -11.47
N LYS A 893 -32.98 20.60 -12.79
CA LYS A 893 -33.99 19.73 -13.41
C LYS A 893 -33.56 18.26 -13.30
N ILE A 894 -34.46 17.42 -12.80
CA ILE A 894 -34.26 15.96 -12.64
C ILE A 894 -34.97 15.20 -13.77
N HIS A 895 -34.29 14.22 -14.37
CA HIS A 895 -34.90 13.35 -15.39
C HIS A 895 -36.00 12.47 -14.76
N PRO A 896 -37.20 12.36 -15.37
CA PRO A 896 -38.35 11.68 -14.75
C PRO A 896 -38.13 10.18 -14.51
N GLU A 897 -37.34 9.51 -15.36
CA GLU A 897 -37.01 8.08 -15.19
C GLU A 897 -35.71 7.84 -14.40
N ARG A 898 -35.06 8.89 -13.86
CA ARG A 898 -33.75 8.75 -13.17
C ARG A 898 -33.83 7.77 -12.00
N LYS A 899 -34.93 7.83 -11.23
CA LYS A 899 -35.17 6.93 -10.10
C LYS A 899 -35.29 5.46 -10.53
N ILE A 900 -35.85 5.19 -11.71
CA ILE A 900 -35.93 3.84 -12.28
C ILE A 900 -34.53 3.35 -12.64
N MET A 901 -33.72 4.17 -13.31
CA MET A 901 -32.33 3.83 -13.65
C MET A 901 -31.49 3.52 -12.41
N LEU A 902 -31.59 4.33 -11.35
CA LEU A 902 -30.91 4.12 -10.08
C LEU A 902 -31.39 2.84 -9.36
N SER A 903 -32.67 2.48 -9.49
CA SER A 903 -33.18 1.24 -8.90
C SER A 903 -32.59 -0.01 -9.53
N ILE A 904 -32.43 -0.01 -10.86
CA ILE A 904 -31.76 -1.08 -11.62
C ILE A 904 -30.30 -1.19 -11.21
N LEU A 905 -29.63 -0.05 -11.02
CA LEU A 905 -28.25 -0.02 -10.56
C LEU A 905 -28.11 -0.59 -9.15
N ARG A 906 -28.97 -0.20 -8.20
CA ARG A 906 -28.94 -0.73 -6.83
C ARG A 906 -29.07 -2.25 -6.79
N GLU A 907 -29.98 -2.81 -7.58
CA GLU A 907 -30.15 -4.26 -7.69
C GLU A 907 -28.89 -4.94 -8.25
N LYS A 908 -28.22 -4.30 -9.22
CA LYS A 908 -27.01 -4.86 -9.83
C LYS A 908 -25.83 -4.95 -8.86
N ILE A 909 -25.76 -4.04 -7.88
CA ILE A 909 -24.64 -3.95 -6.93
C ILE A 909 -24.98 -4.47 -5.53
N SER A 910 -26.16 -5.06 -5.32
CA SER A 910 -26.65 -5.47 -3.98
C SER A 910 -25.75 -6.48 -3.26
N ASN A 911 -24.92 -7.23 -4.00
CA ASN A 911 -23.97 -8.18 -3.42
C ASN A 911 -22.63 -7.53 -2.99
N LEU A 912 -22.44 -6.25 -3.31
CA LEU A 912 -21.19 -5.52 -3.09
C LEU A 912 -21.33 -4.43 -2.01
N VAL A 913 -22.55 -4.01 -1.72
CA VAL A 913 -22.86 -2.92 -0.77
C VAL A 913 -24.11 -3.27 0.02
N SER A 914 -24.31 -2.63 1.17
CA SER A 914 -25.48 -2.87 2.03
C SER A 914 -26.82 -2.55 1.34
N ASP A 915 -27.93 -3.10 1.82
CA ASP A 915 -29.27 -2.88 1.24
C ASP A 915 -29.78 -1.42 1.37
N ASN A 916 -29.14 -0.60 2.22
CA ASN A 916 -29.56 0.75 2.56
C ASN A 916 -28.66 1.82 1.93
N ILE A 917 -28.51 1.77 0.59
CA ILE A 917 -27.77 2.78 -0.18
C ILE A 917 -28.67 3.81 -0.88
N GLY A 918 -28.16 5.04 -0.96
CA GLY A 918 -28.62 6.11 -1.83
C GLY A 918 -27.52 6.57 -2.79
N PHE A 919 -27.88 7.34 -3.81
CA PHE A 919 -26.94 7.83 -4.83
C PHE A 919 -26.92 9.36 -4.93
N LEU A 920 -25.73 9.93 -4.95
CA LEU A 920 -25.46 11.29 -5.42
C LEU A 920 -25.13 11.24 -6.91
N VAL A 921 -25.94 11.86 -7.75
CA VAL A 921 -25.74 11.89 -9.21
C VAL A 921 -24.85 13.09 -9.55
N GLU A 922 -23.61 12.84 -9.95
CA GLU A 922 -22.61 13.87 -10.25
C GLU A 922 -22.66 14.34 -11.71
N ASP A 923 -22.88 13.39 -12.63
CA ASP A 923 -23.03 13.67 -14.07
C ASP A 923 -24.17 12.84 -14.62
N PHE A 924 -24.95 13.44 -15.53
CA PHE A 924 -26.06 12.79 -16.19
C PHE A 924 -26.17 13.33 -17.62
N LYS A 925 -25.84 12.47 -18.59
CA LYS A 925 -25.88 12.80 -20.02
C LYS A 925 -26.79 11.82 -20.74
N GLU A 926 -27.79 12.38 -21.40
CA GLU A 926 -28.74 11.64 -22.22
C GLU A 926 -28.47 11.93 -23.69
N GLU A 927 -28.17 10.88 -24.46
CA GLU A 927 -27.96 10.93 -25.90
C GLU A 927 -28.90 9.91 -26.56
N ARG A 928 -30.09 10.36 -26.99
CA ARG A 928 -31.15 9.52 -27.56
C ARG A 928 -31.65 8.47 -26.55
N GLU A 929 -31.47 7.19 -26.84
CA GLU A 929 -31.89 6.05 -26.00
C GLU A 929 -30.74 5.57 -25.09
N ILE A 930 -29.66 6.34 -24.97
CA ILE A 930 -28.49 6.00 -24.15
C ILE A 930 -28.32 7.06 -23.07
N VAL A 931 -28.18 6.61 -21.81
CA VAL A 931 -27.83 7.45 -20.68
C VAL A 931 -26.45 7.05 -20.18
N LYS A 932 -25.58 8.05 -20.01
CA LYS A 932 -24.31 7.91 -19.30
C LYS A 932 -24.41 8.71 -18.02
N MET A 933 -24.16 8.07 -16.89
CA MET A 933 -24.20 8.74 -15.60
C MET A 933 -23.02 8.34 -14.72
N ALA A 934 -22.57 9.30 -13.90
CA ALA A 934 -21.61 9.09 -12.84
C ALA A 934 -22.35 9.27 -11.51
N VAL A 935 -22.38 8.21 -10.69
CA VAL A 935 -23.17 8.20 -9.44
C VAL A 935 -22.35 7.70 -8.27
N ARG A 936 -22.36 8.43 -7.15
CA ARG A 936 -21.63 8.10 -5.93
C ARG A 936 -22.58 7.40 -4.94
N PRO A 937 -22.41 6.09 -4.69
CA PRO A 937 -23.21 5.38 -3.70
C PRO A 937 -22.75 5.73 -2.29
N ARG A 938 -23.71 5.85 -1.37
CA ARG A 938 -23.46 6.07 0.06
C ARG A 938 -24.54 5.41 0.91
N SER A 939 -24.25 5.07 2.16
CA SER A 939 -25.27 4.65 3.12
C SER A 939 -26.24 5.80 3.35
N LEU A 940 -27.51 5.50 3.55
CA LEU A 940 -28.54 6.51 3.81
C LEU A 940 -28.22 7.39 5.02
N ASP A 941 -27.41 6.91 5.96
CA ASP A 941 -27.15 7.63 7.21
C ASP A 941 -25.91 8.54 7.21
N GLY A 942 -25.21 8.70 6.09
CA GLY A 942 -24.04 9.60 6.07
C GLY A 942 -22.71 8.88 6.10
N VAL A 943 -22.67 7.74 6.77
CA VAL A 943 -21.43 7.25 7.36
C VAL A 943 -20.57 6.49 6.36
N SER A 944 -21.16 5.66 5.50
CA SER A 944 -20.43 4.89 4.49
C SER A 944 -20.50 5.57 3.14
N GLN A 945 -19.34 5.87 2.56
CA GLN A 945 -19.16 6.33 1.19
C GLN A 945 -18.48 5.21 0.40
N TYR A 946 -18.94 4.98 -0.83
CA TYR A 946 -18.41 3.95 -1.73
C TYR A 946 -17.87 4.57 -3.02
N GLU A 947 -17.17 3.76 -3.81
CA GLU A 947 -16.68 4.15 -5.12
C GLU A 947 -17.82 4.58 -6.08
N ILE A 948 -17.67 5.73 -6.76
CA ILE A 948 -18.52 6.17 -7.90
C ILE A 948 -18.66 5.05 -8.93
N LEU A 949 -19.82 4.96 -9.53
CA LEU A 949 -20.10 4.02 -10.59
C LEU A 949 -20.31 4.79 -11.88
N TYR A 950 -19.60 4.38 -12.94
CA TYR A 950 -19.84 4.90 -14.28
C TYR A 950 -20.75 3.94 -15.02
N VAL A 951 -21.99 4.39 -15.24
CA VAL A 951 -23.03 3.54 -15.78
C VAL A 951 -23.43 4.04 -17.15
N THR A 952 -23.36 3.14 -18.14
CA THR A 952 -24.01 3.36 -19.43
C THR A 952 -25.25 2.49 -19.50
N LEU A 953 -26.42 3.12 -19.51
CA LEU A 953 -27.70 2.46 -19.72
C LEU A 953 -28.20 2.70 -21.14
N LYS A 954 -28.87 1.70 -21.70
CA LYS A 954 -29.58 1.83 -22.97
C LYS A 954 -31.04 1.42 -22.79
N LYS A 955 -31.95 2.19 -23.39
CA LYS A 955 -33.37 1.88 -23.43
C LYS A 955 -33.65 0.92 -24.59
N ASP A 956 -34.32 -0.19 -24.30
CA ASP A 956 -34.82 -1.15 -25.28
C ASP A 956 -36.30 -1.42 -24.97
N LYS A 957 -37.21 -1.02 -25.87
CA LYS A 957 -38.67 -1.28 -25.77
C LYS A 957 -39.23 -0.93 -24.38
N ASP A 958 -38.98 0.29 -23.93
CA ASP A 958 -39.40 0.87 -22.64
C ASP A 958 -38.73 0.33 -21.37
N LYS A 959 -37.67 -0.47 -21.49
CA LYS A 959 -36.84 -0.91 -20.35
C LYS A 959 -35.41 -0.41 -20.46
N TRP A 960 -34.88 0.12 -19.37
CA TRP A 960 -33.45 0.46 -19.27
C TRP A 960 -32.64 -0.78 -18.92
N ASN A 961 -31.54 -1.00 -19.62
CA ASN A 961 -30.58 -2.07 -19.36
C ASN A 961 -29.19 -1.48 -19.19
N ILE A 962 -28.43 -1.97 -18.21
CA ILE A 962 -27.02 -1.61 -18.04
C ILE A 962 -26.21 -2.30 -19.14
N VAL A 963 -25.55 -1.51 -19.99
CA VAL A 963 -24.67 -1.99 -21.07
C VAL A 963 -23.22 -2.03 -20.62
N ASN A 964 -22.83 -1.07 -19.76
CA ASN A 964 -21.51 -1.01 -19.17
C ASN A 964 -21.61 -0.47 -17.75
N LEU A 965 -20.87 -1.09 -16.84
CA LEU A 965 -20.70 -0.70 -15.44
C LEU A 965 -19.21 -0.79 -15.15
N LYS A 966 -18.58 0.36 -14.93
CA LYS A 966 -17.18 0.47 -14.49
C LYS A 966 -17.16 1.00 -13.07
#